data_AF-A0A369H476-F1
#
_entry.id   AF-A0A369H476-F1
#
_cell.length_a   1.000
_cell.length_b   1.000
_cell.length_c   1.000
_cell.angle_alpha   90.00
_cell.angle_beta   90.00
_cell.angle_gamma   90.00
#
_symmetry.space_group_name_H-M   'P 1'
#
loop_
_entity.id
_entity.type
_entity.pdbx_description
1 polymer ?
#
loop_
_entity_poly.entity_id
_entity_poly.type
_entity_poly.pdbx_seq_one_letter_code
_entity_poly.pdbx_strand_id
1 'polypeptide(L)'
;MLESDEPELVQVEDWAHPHRASGRTTPVFLIHDGGGTTFAYHCLESLGRFVYSIPNPNFYSGSRFAGGLPEMGRLYAKRIRKKVARSGFPARRNSDGTIDILLGGWSLGGLLSLEVASELAGDGVVRVIGIVMVDSVFPHFRADNVNVVGLDTSEEDKTKNQILATRCMAEAHRMVSTWKVPADKPPKVVLLRATGHVPTDGSGISILDVCREDAMLGWGRHDESMLDAVVDVEGHHFDLFAFERIPATTAAMKRAPPPYLIGHRVIFILLTSSTLAPDTSSPVLLIGHGSGHQDAQVPTHPWPRSSPPPLTALAAKYVTSDATSFASDSARQRWPIILTGAVDDVYRTTTTTTDAEKQAEGKKLVEQLGCLKYELQHDRKLTPLDDDGYPDETAAYNKELQALGNPTWLNVPWLFAECYLYRRISSFFHKTKRWTNYDVFARQKIKTFRSSRDAVLELASRYRELVEQLRTKKPDEEAEALLFIEFFEICLWGNATDLSLLTNLSYEDIKRLQGAEARKAAEANVLVNHLPAAYQLLNKARARGKKERRVDLVLDNAGFELYVDLILAGFLLLSGLATEVILRPKSIPWFVSDVVPADFTALLNAISDPRSFFETQTEDEKLQEKAPAPLSEKQVSDMIFVFQDWAGRHAEGQLIMRPDRYWTAGGSFWRLPHEARELHEDLKGAELVIFKGDLNYRKLTGDARWNPTTPFQEAIGPMGKGSGLNVLSLRTCKSDVVVDLPPGKDEKLREADGGSGDARRWAWHGKWAVVCLSEAASTA
;
A
#
# COMPACT_ATOMS: atom_id res chain seq x y z
N MET A 1 2.09 -11.67 10.08
CA MET A 1 1.80 -10.24 9.87
C MET A 1 3.09 -9.43 9.96
N LEU A 2 3.28 -8.44 9.08
CA LEU A 2 4.31 -7.40 9.20
C LEU A 2 3.67 -6.04 8.93
N GLU A 3 3.29 -5.32 9.99
CA GLU A 3 3.00 -3.89 9.89
C GLU A 3 4.33 -3.14 9.65
N SER A 4 4.32 -2.09 8.81
CA SER A 4 5.54 -1.48 8.25
C SER A 4 6.59 -1.13 9.31
N ASP A 5 7.82 -1.67 9.19
CA ASP A 5 8.94 -1.32 10.09
C ASP A 5 9.66 -0.01 9.75
N GLU A 6 8.97 0.90 9.07
CA GLU A 6 9.47 2.22 8.72
C GLU A 6 8.35 3.26 8.66
N PRO A 7 8.66 4.55 8.90
CA PRO A 7 7.76 5.64 8.60
C PRO A 7 7.37 5.64 7.11
N GLU A 8 6.08 5.73 6.83
CA GLU A 8 5.54 5.83 5.48
C GLU A 8 5.79 7.23 4.91
N LEU A 9 5.87 7.38 3.59
CA LEU A 9 5.95 8.68 2.90
C LEU A 9 4.54 9.09 2.47
N VAL A 10 3.98 10.09 3.13
CA VAL A 10 2.62 10.59 2.85
C VAL A 10 2.64 11.65 1.74
N GLN A 11 3.53 12.63 1.82
CA GLN A 11 3.62 13.71 0.82
C GLN A 11 5.08 13.97 0.43
N VAL A 12 5.29 14.38 -0.83
CA VAL A 12 6.57 14.88 -1.35
C VAL A 12 6.59 16.41 -1.38
N GLU A 13 7.79 16.99 -1.40
CA GLU A 13 7.95 18.45 -1.56
C GLU A 13 7.51 18.97 -2.94
N ASP A 14 7.73 18.18 -3.99
CA ASP A 14 7.42 18.52 -5.38
C ASP A 14 7.10 17.22 -6.17
N TRP A 15 5.91 17.14 -6.76
CA TRP A 15 5.47 16.01 -7.57
C TRP A 15 6.18 15.90 -8.93
N ALA A 16 6.80 16.97 -9.43
CA ALA A 16 7.68 16.91 -10.60
C ALA A 16 9.02 16.22 -10.28
N HIS A 17 9.46 16.25 -9.02
CA HIS A 17 10.74 15.70 -8.57
C HIS A 17 10.61 14.96 -7.22
N PRO A 18 9.81 13.88 -7.11
CA PRO A 18 9.34 13.27 -5.84
C PRO A 18 10.43 12.63 -4.96
N HIS A 19 11.70 12.75 -5.32
CA HIS A 19 12.87 12.26 -4.57
C HIS A 19 13.96 13.34 -4.38
N ARG A 20 13.70 14.58 -4.79
CA ARG A 20 14.67 15.68 -4.77
C ARG A 20 14.25 16.72 -3.75
N ALA A 21 15.06 16.95 -2.73
CA ALA A 21 14.89 18.09 -1.84
C ALA A 21 15.26 19.40 -2.54
N SER A 22 14.47 20.44 -2.33
CA SER A 22 14.84 21.83 -2.65
C SER A 22 15.95 22.37 -1.74
N GLY A 23 16.11 21.76 -0.57
CA GLY A 23 17.00 22.21 0.51
C GLY A 23 16.47 23.43 1.27
N ARG A 24 15.22 23.85 1.03
CA ARG A 24 14.55 25.01 1.65
C ARG A 24 13.55 24.63 2.75
N THR A 25 13.09 23.38 2.79
CA THR A 25 12.08 22.91 3.75
C THR A 25 12.63 21.80 4.64
N THR A 26 12.12 21.73 5.86
CA THR A 26 12.45 20.68 6.83
C THR A 26 11.39 19.58 6.76
N PRO A 27 11.76 18.30 6.53
CA PRO A 27 10.82 17.18 6.57
C PRO A 27 10.17 17.04 7.95
N VAL A 28 8.94 16.51 7.97
CA VAL A 28 8.18 16.27 9.20
C VAL A 28 7.81 14.80 9.34
N PHE A 29 7.87 14.27 10.56
CA PHE A 29 7.37 12.95 10.92
C PHE A 29 6.14 13.11 11.82
N LEU A 30 4.98 12.68 11.33
CA LEU A 30 3.69 12.76 12.01
C LEU A 30 3.32 11.40 12.63
N ILE A 31 3.32 11.34 13.95
CA ILE A 31 3.01 10.13 14.74
C ILE A 31 1.49 9.98 14.85
N HIS A 32 0.99 8.75 14.83
CA HIS A 32 -0.44 8.44 14.93
C HIS A 32 -1.16 9.10 16.12
N ASP A 33 -2.48 9.22 15.96
CA ASP A 33 -3.41 9.69 17.00
C ASP A 33 -3.62 8.67 18.13
N GLY A 34 -4.51 8.98 19.08
CA GLY A 34 -4.94 8.03 20.12
C GLY A 34 -5.63 6.79 19.55
N GLY A 35 -6.26 6.88 18.39
CA GLY A 35 -6.85 5.76 17.65
C GLY A 35 -5.83 4.85 16.97
N GLY A 36 -4.54 5.21 16.97
CA GLY A 36 -3.46 4.42 16.36
C GLY A 36 -3.31 4.61 14.85
N THR A 37 -4.11 5.49 14.22
CA THR A 37 -4.08 5.69 12.76
C THR A 37 -3.24 6.92 12.38
N THR A 38 -2.70 6.89 11.16
CA THR A 38 -2.08 8.04 10.50
C THR A 38 -2.96 8.64 9.40
N PHE A 39 -4.17 8.10 9.22
CA PHE A 39 -4.94 8.30 7.99
C PHE A 39 -5.31 9.77 7.76
N ALA A 40 -5.62 10.50 8.84
CA ALA A 40 -5.85 11.95 8.85
C ALA A 40 -4.74 12.77 8.15
N TYR A 41 -3.49 12.30 8.17
CA TYR A 41 -2.36 12.99 7.54
C TYR A 41 -2.32 12.82 6.01
N HIS A 42 -2.96 11.79 5.47
CA HIS A 42 -3.13 11.59 4.01
C HIS A 42 -4.22 12.51 3.44
N CYS A 43 -5.14 12.99 4.30
CA CYS A 43 -6.20 13.91 3.91
C CYS A 43 -5.75 15.38 3.88
N LEU A 44 -4.63 15.74 4.55
CA LEU A 44 -4.04 17.08 4.48
C LEU A 44 -3.70 17.47 3.03
N GLU A 45 -3.91 18.73 2.67
CA GLU A 45 -3.36 19.26 1.41
C GLU A 45 -1.82 19.23 1.46
N SER A 46 -1.15 19.36 0.31
CA SER A 46 0.32 19.42 0.24
C SER A 46 0.90 20.47 1.21
N LEU A 47 1.67 20.02 2.20
CA LEU A 47 2.43 20.83 3.16
C LEU A 47 3.70 21.46 2.55
N GLY A 48 3.93 21.25 1.24
CA GLY A 48 5.07 21.80 0.49
C GLY A 48 6.42 21.29 1.00
N ARG A 49 6.48 20.06 1.50
CA ARG A 49 7.65 19.42 2.12
C ARG A 49 7.49 17.90 2.12
N PHE A 50 8.56 17.17 2.43
CA PHE A 50 8.46 15.73 2.69
C PHE A 50 7.74 15.48 4.03
N VAL A 51 6.60 14.79 3.96
CA VAL A 51 5.78 14.40 5.11
C VAL A 51 5.85 12.89 5.26
N TYR A 52 6.32 12.43 6.41
CA TYR A 52 6.34 11.02 6.78
C TYR A 52 5.30 10.76 7.89
N SER A 53 4.74 9.56 7.94
CA SER A 53 3.81 9.16 9.00
C SER A 53 4.25 7.88 9.72
N ILE A 54 3.84 7.71 10.97
CA ILE A 54 4.16 6.54 11.80
C ILE A 54 2.87 5.97 12.40
N PRO A 55 2.27 4.93 11.78
CA PRO A 55 1.09 4.24 12.31
C PRO A 55 1.45 3.38 13.53
N ASN A 56 0.46 3.08 14.37
CA ASN A 56 0.62 2.14 15.48
C ASN A 56 0.88 0.73 14.90
N PRO A 57 2.05 0.11 15.12
CA PRO A 57 2.42 -1.18 14.52
C PRO A 57 1.70 -2.40 15.15
N ASN A 58 0.76 -2.13 16.07
CA ASN A 58 -0.13 -3.11 16.67
C ASN A 58 -1.62 -2.78 16.39
N PHE A 59 -1.95 -1.90 15.43
CA PHE A 59 -3.32 -1.45 15.21
C PHE A 59 -4.26 -2.61 14.86
N TYR A 60 -3.82 -3.55 14.02
CA TYR A 60 -4.62 -4.73 13.67
C TYR A 60 -4.42 -5.90 14.64
N SER A 61 -3.26 -5.99 15.30
CA SER A 61 -2.95 -7.08 16.24
C SER A 61 -3.57 -6.90 17.63
N GLY A 62 -3.88 -5.66 18.04
CA GLY A 62 -4.31 -5.32 19.39
C GLY A 62 -3.25 -5.53 20.48
N SER A 63 -1.98 -5.75 20.10
CA SER A 63 -0.89 -6.05 21.04
C SER A 63 -0.49 -4.82 21.86
N ARG A 64 -0.25 -5.02 23.15
CA ARG A 64 0.03 -3.97 24.13
C ARG A 64 1.52 -3.59 24.19
N PHE A 65 1.79 -2.35 24.56
CA PHE A 65 3.14 -1.85 24.87
C PHE A 65 3.35 -1.92 26.39
N ALA A 66 4.01 -2.98 26.85
CA ALA A 66 4.20 -3.27 28.28
C ALA A 66 4.95 -2.13 29.00
N GLY A 67 5.92 -1.50 28.32
CA GLY A 67 6.68 -0.35 28.82
C GLY A 67 6.03 1.02 28.56
N GLY A 68 4.84 1.08 27.97
CA GLY A 68 4.07 2.31 27.77
C GLY A 68 4.62 3.25 26.69
N LEU A 69 4.34 4.56 26.80
CA LEU A 69 4.85 5.57 25.86
C LEU A 69 6.37 5.48 25.65
N PRO A 70 7.23 5.27 26.67
CA PRO A 70 8.68 5.14 26.46
C PRO A 70 9.11 3.96 25.58
N GLU A 71 8.37 2.84 25.60
CA GLU A 71 8.64 1.72 24.70
C GLU A 71 8.29 2.06 23.25
N MET A 72 7.11 2.68 23.05
CA MET A 72 6.63 3.13 21.75
C MET A 72 7.50 4.26 21.18
N GLY A 73 7.88 5.24 22.01
CA GLY A 73 8.76 6.35 21.66
C GLY A 73 10.15 5.87 21.23
N ARG A 74 10.77 4.94 21.97
CA ARG A 74 12.04 4.31 21.58
C ARG A 74 11.95 3.56 20.26
N LEU A 75 10.84 2.85 20.01
CA LEU A 75 10.59 2.18 18.73
C LEU A 75 10.49 3.20 17.58
N TYR A 76 9.81 4.32 17.79
CA TYR A 76 9.63 5.35 16.76
C TYR A 76 10.89 6.16 16.53
N ALA A 77 11.64 6.52 17.58
CA ALA A 77 12.98 7.11 17.47
C ALA A 77 13.93 6.20 16.67
N LYS A 78 13.96 4.88 16.96
CA LYS A 78 14.71 3.88 16.16
C LYS A 78 14.27 3.87 14.69
N ARG A 79 12.98 3.91 14.40
CA ARG A 79 12.41 3.91 13.04
C ARG A 79 12.73 5.21 12.28
N ILE A 80 12.68 6.37 12.93
CA ILE A 80 13.07 7.68 12.37
C ILE A 80 14.57 7.69 12.08
N ARG A 81 15.41 7.34 13.06
CA ARG A 81 16.88 7.20 12.93
C ARG A 81 17.24 6.30 11.73
N LYS A 82 16.60 5.12 11.60
CA LYS A 82 16.73 4.19 10.46
C LYS A 82 16.36 4.83 9.11
N LYS A 83 15.30 5.66 9.06
CA LYS A 83 14.85 6.36 7.85
C LYS A 83 15.81 7.49 7.43
N VAL A 84 16.20 8.34 8.38
CA VAL A 84 17.02 9.55 8.18
C VAL A 84 18.51 9.22 7.98
N ALA A 85 18.98 8.08 8.52
CA ALA A 85 20.31 7.55 8.25
C ALA A 85 20.55 7.19 6.76
N ARG A 86 19.50 7.14 5.93
CA ARG A 86 19.65 6.94 4.48
C ARG A 86 20.32 8.16 3.83
N SER A 87 21.39 7.92 3.09
CA SER A 87 22.12 8.96 2.36
C SER A 87 21.26 9.62 1.28
N GLY A 88 20.35 8.84 0.66
CA GLY A 88 19.30 9.33 -0.24
C GLY A 88 18.00 9.76 0.46
N PHE A 89 18.01 10.05 1.76
CA PHE A 89 16.88 10.72 2.42
C PHE A 89 16.80 12.17 1.93
N PRO A 90 15.64 12.66 1.45
CA PRO A 90 15.54 13.96 0.79
C PRO A 90 15.51 15.12 1.80
N ALA A 91 16.67 15.44 2.36
CA ALA A 91 16.87 16.58 3.25
C ALA A 91 18.28 17.16 3.12
N ARG A 92 18.44 18.40 3.61
CA ARG A 92 19.75 19.02 3.76
C ARG A 92 20.46 18.45 4.99
N ARG A 93 21.72 18.02 4.84
CA ARG A 93 22.59 17.67 5.98
C ARG A 93 23.23 18.92 6.58
N ASN A 94 23.37 18.89 7.90
CA ASN A 94 24.07 19.88 8.71
C ASN A 94 25.60 19.70 8.62
N SER A 95 26.35 20.70 9.09
CA SER A 95 27.83 20.63 9.19
C SER A 95 28.35 19.59 10.18
N ASP A 96 27.51 19.18 11.14
CA ASP A 96 27.75 18.10 12.10
C ASP A 96 27.35 16.70 11.55
N GLY A 97 26.85 16.64 10.31
CA GLY A 97 26.41 15.40 9.65
C GLY A 97 24.94 15.01 9.90
N THR A 98 24.30 15.59 10.92
CA THR A 98 22.88 15.34 11.25
C THR A 98 21.95 15.88 10.16
N ILE A 99 20.68 15.51 10.24
CA ILE A 99 19.59 16.10 9.45
C ILE A 99 18.59 16.75 10.39
N ASP A 100 18.22 17.99 10.08
CA ASP A 100 17.11 18.68 10.74
C ASP A 100 15.78 18.03 10.36
N ILE A 101 14.99 17.67 11.37
CA ILE A 101 13.61 17.19 11.21
C ILE A 101 12.66 17.96 12.11
N LEU A 102 11.38 17.94 11.74
CA LEU A 102 10.27 18.24 12.63
C LEU A 102 9.63 16.93 13.09
N LEU A 103 9.20 16.88 14.34
CA LEU A 103 8.24 15.88 14.82
C LEU A 103 6.85 16.53 14.92
N GLY A 104 5.83 15.72 15.06
CA GLY A 104 4.50 16.18 15.40
C GLY A 104 3.47 15.06 15.43
N GLY A 105 2.25 15.44 15.75
CA GLY A 105 1.12 14.53 15.71
C GLY A 105 -0.09 15.09 16.44
N TRP A 106 -1.23 14.50 16.18
CA TRP A 106 -2.50 14.82 16.82
C TRP A 106 -2.70 14.02 18.10
N SER A 107 -3.23 14.66 19.14
CA SER A 107 -3.56 14.02 20.42
C SER A 107 -2.34 13.30 21.03
N LEU A 108 -2.42 11.98 21.22
CA LEU A 108 -1.29 11.12 21.63
C LEU A 108 -0.02 11.34 20.80
N GLY A 109 -0.12 11.62 19.50
CA GLY A 109 1.02 11.81 18.60
C GLY A 109 1.90 13.00 18.98
N GLY A 110 1.33 14.04 19.60
CA GLY A 110 2.09 15.15 20.17
C GLY A 110 2.84 14.75 21.45
N LEU A 111 2.24 13.92 22.30
CA LEU A 111 2.88 13.37 23.51
C LEU A 111 4.05 12.44 23.14
N LEU A 112 3.82 11.55 22.17
CA LEU A 112 4.84 10.67 21.61
C LEU A 112 5.96 11.47 20.91
N SER A 113 5.68 12.64 20.36
CA SER A 113 6.71 13.51 19.77
C SER A 113 7.68 14.06 20.81
N LEU A 114 7.22 14.29 22.06
CA LEU A 114 8.10 14.67 23.17
C LEU A 114 8.99 13.50 23.60
N GLU A 115 8.42 12.30 23.73
CA GLU A 115 9.17 11.08 24.05
C GLU A 115 10.24 10.74 22.99
N VAL A 116 9.84 10.82 21.71
CA VAL A 116 10.74 10.61 20.56
C VAL A 116 11.81 11.71 20.46
N ALA A 117 11.53 12.95 20.90
CA ALA A 117 12.55 14.00 20.95
C ALA A 117 13.60 13.74 22.04
N SER A 118 13.22 13.19 23.20
CA SER A 118 14.16 12.79 24.26
C SER A 118 14.99 11.56 23.86
N GLU A 119 14.38 10.53 23.27
CA GLU A 119 15.08 9.35 22.70
C GLU A 119 15.95 9.68 21.45
N LEU A 120 15.90 10.93 20.95
CA LEU A 120 16.76 11.50 19.91
C LEU A 120 17.60 12.70 20.44
N ALA A 121 17.61 12.98 21.73
CA ALA A 121 18.39 14.07 22.30
C ALA A 121 19.89 13.79 22.15
N GLY A 122 20.60 14.68 21.45
CA GLY A 122 22.03 14.49 21.14
C GLY A 122 22.33 13.40 20.11
N ASP A 123 21.34 12.95 19.33
CA ASP A 123 21.53 11.91 18.32
C ASP A 123 22.47 12.33 17.17
N GLY A 124 23.42 11.46 16.83
CA GLY A 124 24.44 11.73 15.80
C GLY A 124 23.95 11.64 14.35
N VAL A 125 22.66 11.38 14.10
CA VAL A 125 22.06 11.27 12.76
C VAL A 125 20.91 12.27 12.59
N VAL A 126 20.14 12.52 13.64
CA VAL A 126 18.88 13.26 13.62
C VAL A 126 18.92 14.43 14.59
N ARG A 127 18.60 15.64 14.13
CA ARG A 127 18.40 16.80 15.00
C ARG A 127 16.95 17.23 14.91
N VAL A 128 16.18 17.00 15.98
CA VAL A 128 14.81 17.51 16.07
C VAL A 128 14.89 19.00 16.34
N ILE A 129 14.46 19.84 15.39
CA ILE A 129 14.52 21.31 15.54
C ILE A 129 13.19 21.94 15.96
N GLY A 130 12.11 21.15 15.98
CA GLY A 130 10.81 21.56 16.50
C GLY A 130 9.77 20.46 16.49
N ILE A 131 8.70 20.68 17.24
CA ILE A 131 7.57 19.76 17.43
C ILE A 131 6.27 20.51 17.09
N VAL A 132 5.40 19.89 16.30
CA VAL A 132 4.05 20.40 15.99
C VAL A 132 3.01 19.51 16.71
N MET A 133 2.54 19.95 17.86
CA MET A 133 1.52 19.26 18.64
C MET A 133 0.14 19.72 18.15
N VAL A 134 -0.72 18.80 17.70
CA VAL A 134 -2.10 19.13 17.31
C VAL A 134 -3.04 18.65 18.40
N ASP A 135 -3.76 19.60 19.01
CA ASP A 135 -4.67 19.44 20.14
C ASP A 135 -4.24 18.46 21.23
N SER A 136 -2.95 18.49 21.58
CA SER A 136 -2.35 17.55 22.51
C SER A 136 -2.41 18.13 23.92
N VAL A 137 -3.37 17.68 24.73
CA VAL A 137 -3.69 18.21 26.07
C VAL A 137 -2.69 17.72 27.13
N PHE A 138 -2.40 18.53 28.16
CA PHE A 138 -1.54 18.12 29.27
C PHE A 138 -2.22 17.06 30.17
N PRO A 139 -1.67 15.83 30.30
CA PRO A 139 -2.43 14.69 30.81
C PRO A 139 -2.57 14.58 32.34
N HIS A 140 -1.87 15.41 33.12
CA HIS A 140 -1.89 15.32 34.60
C HIS A 140 -2.80 16.34 35.28
N PHE A 141 -3.68 17.01 34.54
CA PHE A 141 -4.63 17.95 35.12
C PHE A 141 -5.68 17.23 35.98
N ARG A 142 -6.04 17.82 37.12
CA ARG A 142 -7.22 17.44 37.91
C ARG A 142 -8.10 18.66 38.10
N ALA A 143 -9.36 18.54 37.68
CA ALA A 143 -10.40 19.50 38.01
C ALA A 143 -11.11 19.05 39.29
N ASP A 144 -11.08 19.88 40.33
CA ASP A 144 -11.96 19.69 41.48
C ASP A 144 -13.40 20.09 41.08
N ASN A 145 -14.38 19.27 41.45
CA ASN A 145 -15.83 19.48 41.25
C ASN A 145 -16.34 19.54 39.78
N VAL A 146 -15.62 18.98 38.80
CA VAL A 146 -16.11 18.88 37.41
C VAL A 146 -16.59 17.46 37.07
N ASN A 147 -17.76 17.37 36.44
CA ASN A 147 -18.32 16.12 35.94
C ASN A 147 -17.67 15.73 34.59
N VAL A 148 -16.53 15.06 34.66
CA VAL A 148 -15.78 14.60 33.48
C VAL A 148 -16.42 13.33 32.90
N VAL A 149 -16.83 13.38 31.63
CA VAL A 149 -17.32 12.23 30.89
C VAL A 149 -16.12 11.38 30.44
N GLY A 150 -16.12 10.11 30.83
CA GLY A 150 -15.14 9.14 30.35
C GLY A 150 -15.38 8.78 28.88
N LEU A 151 -14.34 8.34 28.17
CA LEU A 151 -14.50 7.77 26.83
C LEU A 151 -15.50 6.61 26.87
N ASP A 152 -16.46 6.63 25.94
CA ASP A 152 -17.33 5.49 25.72
C ASP A 152 -16.52 4.29 25.19
N THR A 153 -16.43 3.25 26.02
CA THR A 153 -15.75 1.98 25.71
C THR A 153 -16.70 0.90 25.21
N SER A 154 -17.96 1.21 24.92
CA SER A 154 -18.86 0.29 24.22
C SER A 154 -18.29 -0.11 22.85
N GLU A 155 -18.62 -1.32 22.39
CA GLU A 155 -18.40 -1.75 20.99
C GLU A 155 -19.75 -1.86 20.23
N GLU A 156 -20.82 -1.35 20.83
CA GLU A 156 -22.17 -1.32 20.28
C GLU A 156 -22.28 -0.19 19.25
N ASP A 157 -22.95 -0.45 18.13
CA ASP A 157 -23.08 0.37 16.92
C ASP A 157 -21.80 0.96 16.27
N LYS A 158 -20.63 0.78 16.86
CA LYS A 158 -19.32 1.15 16.27
C LYS A 158 -18.91 0.25 15.11
N THR A 159 -18.17 0.84 14.18
CA THR A 159 -17.55 0.17 13.04
C THR A 159 -16.24 -0.55 13.42
N LYS A 160 -15.66 -1.33 12.49
CA LYS A 160 -14.42 -2.09 12.77
C LYS A 160 -13.22 -1.24 13.14
N ASN A 161 -12.92 -0.19 12.36
CA ASN A 161 -11.80 0.68 12.71
C ASN A 161 -12.13 1.60 13.89
N GLN A 162 -13.41 1.92 14.16
CA GLN A 162 -13.80 2.57 15.42
C GLN A 162 -13.57 1.67 16.64
N ILE A 163 -13.79 0.34 16.54
CA ILE A 163 -13.49 -0.63 17.60
C ILE A 163 -11.96 -0.77 17.78
N LEU A 164 -11.19 -0.93 16.70
CA LEU A 164 -9.73 -0.98 16.78
C LEU A 164 -9.13 0.33 17.34
N ALA A 165 -9.67 1.49 16.92
CA ALA A 165 -9.31 2.79 17.46
C ALA A 165 -9.75 2.97 18.92
N THR A 166 -10.90 2.45 19.35
CA THR A 166 -11.33 2.46 20.76
C THR A 166 -10.38 1.63 21.62
N ARG A 167 -9.92 0.47 21.12
CA ARG A 167 -8.91 -0.37 21.79
C ARG A 167 -7.55 0.33 21.84
N CYS A 168 -7.14 1.01 20.77
CA CYS A 168 -5.94 1.85 20.77
C CYS A 168 -6.05 3.04 21.73
N MET A 169 -7.21 3.71 21.80
CA MET A 169 -7.45 4.83 22.72
C MET A 169 -7.47 4.37 24.19
N ALA A 170 -8.02 3.20 24.48
CA ALA A 170 -7.97 2.60 25.82
C ALA A 170 -6.52 2.25 26.24
N GLU A 171 -5.72 1.70 25.33
CA GLU A 171 -4.29 1.46 25.56
C GLU A 171 -3.52 2.77 25.70
N ALA A 172 -3.78 3.76 24.85
CA ALA A 172 -3.23 5.11 24.93
C ALA A 172 -3.51 5.75 26.31
N HIS A 173 -4.75 5.69 26.78
CA HIS A 173 -5.14 6.19 28.10
C HIS A 173 -4.43 5.44 29.24
N ARG A 174 -4.29 4.11 29.14
CA ARG A 174 -3.50 3.32 30.10
C ARG A 174 -2.06 3.81 30.14
N MET A 175 -1.42 3.94 28.98
CA MET A 175 -0.03 4.40 28.88
C MET A 175 0.13 5.83 29.41
N VAL A 176 -0.69 6.78 28.95
CA VAL A 176 -0.66 8.19 29.34
C VAL A 176 -0.90 8.39 30.84
N SER A 177 -1.80 7.61 31.46
CA SER A 177 -2.09 7.71 32.91
C SER A 177 -0.93 7.33 33.83
N THR A 178 0.13 6.73 33.28
CA THR A 178 1.35 6.33 33.99
C THR A 178 2.62 6.95 33.43
N TRP A 179 2.50 7.70 32.32
CA TRP A 179 3.60 8.39 31.66
C TRP A 179 4.08 9.60 32.47
N LYS A 180 5.31 10.02 32.23
CA LYS A 180 5.86 11.29 32.73
C LYS A 180 6.46 12.01 31.54
N VAL A 181 6.17 13.29 31.41
CA VAL A 181 6.83 14.15 30.41
C VAL A 181 8.35 14.02 30.60
N PRO A 182 9.14 13.80 29.53
CA PRO A 182 10.60 13.74 29.61
C PRO A 182 11.19 14.95 30.33
N ALA A 183 12.29 14.72 31.06
CA ALA A 183 12.95 15.76 31.86
C ALA A 183 13.88 16.67 31.03
N ASP A 184 14.21 16.27 29.80
CA ASP A 184 14.98 17.10 28.86
C ASP A 184 14.09 18.24 28.35
N LYS A 185 14.62 19.47 28.28
CA LYS A 185 13.86 20.57 27.66
C LYS A 185 13.65 20.24 26.17
N PRO A 186 12.39 20.21 25.68
CA PRO A 186 12.11 19.81 24.31
C PRO A 186 12.65 20.84 23.29
N PRO A 187 12.86 20.41 22.03
CA PRO A 187 12.94 21.32 20.88
C PRO A 187 11.69 22.19 20.76
N LYS A 188 11.79 23.30 20.01
CA LYS A 188 10.75 24.33 19.90
C LYS A 188 9.35 23.75 19.64
N VAL A 189 8.39 24.02 20.51
CA VAL A 189 7.05 23.40 20.42
C VAL A 189 6.03 24.43 19.94
N VAL A 190 5.27 24.08 18.89
CA VAL A 190 4.08 24.83 18.47
C VAL A 190 2.85 23.96 18.71
N LEU A 191 1.89 24.49 19.47
CA LEU A 191 0.60 23.87 19.72
C LEU A 191 -0.44 24.42 18.73
N LEU A 192 -1.10 23.55 17.98
CA LEU A 192 -2.35 23.86 17.29
C LEU A 192 -3.49 23.51 18.24
N ARG A 193 -4.31 24.50 18.63
CA ARG A 193 -5.36 24.35 19.66
C ARG A 193 -6.75 24.41 19.01
N ALA A 194 -7.56 23.39 19.24
CA ALA A 194 -8.99 23.42 18.91
C ALA A 194 -9.69 24.44 19.83
N THR A 195 -10.54 25.31 19.30
CA THR A 195 -11.24 26.34 20.09
C THR A 195 -12.59 25.88 20.64
N GLY A 196 -13.20 24.87 20.02
CA GLY A 196 -14.46 24.26 20.44
C GLY A 196 -14.29 23.12 21.44
N HIS A 197 -15.35 22.87 22.21
CA HIS A 197 -15.46 21.71 23.09
C HIS A 197 -16.02 20.51 22.32
N VAL A 198 -15.61 19.29 22.68
CA VAL A 198 -16.20 18.04 22.20
C VAL A 198 -17.65 17.93 22.73
N PRO A 199 -18.65 17.67 21.88
CA PRO A 199 -20.01 17.43 22.31
C PRO A 199 -20.11 16.24 23.27
N THR A 200 -20.86 16.41 24.35
CA THR A 200 -21.14 15.36 25.33
C THR A 200 -22.63 15.31 25.64
N ASP A 201 -23.18 14.11 25.86
CA ASP A 201 -24.57 13.96 26.27
C ASP A 201 -24.78 14.49 27.70
N GLY A 202 -25.61 15.53 27.81
CA GLY A 202 -25.93 16.20 29.09
C GLY A 202 -24.93 17.30 29.48
N SER A 203 -24.79 17.55 30.78
CA SER A 203 -24.02 18.67 31.34
C SER A 203 -22.63 18.27 31.88
N GLY A 204 -21.99 17.27 31.26
CA GLY A 204 -20.60 16.94 31.53
C GLY A 204 -19.64 17.74 30.65
N ILE A 205 -18.35 17.47 30.75
CA ILE A 205 -17.35 17.84 29.73
C ILE A 205 -16.44 16.66 29.41
N SER A 206 -15.89 16.62 28.20
CA SER A 206 -14.86 15.65 27.82
C SER A 206 -13.59 15.84 28.65
N ILE A 207 -12.90 14.73 28.97
CA ILE A 207 -11.57 14.76 29.61
C ILE A 207 -10.53 15.58 28.83
N LEU A 208 -10.72 15.73 27.51
CA LEU A 208 -9.85 16.51 26.62
C LEU A 208 -10.10 18.02 26.72
N ASP A 209 -11.27 18.45 27.19
CA ASP A 209 -11.67 19.86 27.24
C ASP A 209 -11.57 20.47 28.64
N VAL A 210 -11.10 19.71 29.63
CA VAL A 210 -10.87 20.16 31.01
C VAL A 210 -9.87 21.34 31.08
N CYS A 211 -9.08 21.56 30.03
CA CYS A 211 -8.22 22.72 29.85
C CYS A 211 -8.50 23.51 28.56
N ARG A 212 -9.68 23.39 27.93
CA ARG A 212 -9.98 24.02 26.63
C ARG A 212 -9.82 25.55 26.64
N GLU A 213 -10.29 26.18 27.71
CA GLU A 213 -10.17 27.62 27.97
C GLU A 213 -8.73 28.09 28.24
N ASP A 214 -7.82 27.19 28.62
CA ASP A 214 -6.40 27.49 28.76
C ASP A 214 -5.76 27.56 27.37
N ALA A 215 -5.14 28.70 27.04
CA ALA A 215 -4.40 28.89 25.80
C ALA A 215 -3.27 27.85 25.63
N MET A 216 -2.70 27.35 26.72
CA MET A 216 -1.66 26.32 26.72
C MET A 216 -2.20 24.89 26.93
N LEU A 217 -3.53 24.66 26.96
CA LEU A 217 -4.14 23.34 27.25
C LEU A 217 -3.54 22.63 28.49
N GLY A 218 -3.22 23.39 29.55
CA GLY A 218 -2.61 22.92 30.78
C GLY A 218 -1.07 22.86 30.80
N TRP A 219 -0.38 22.99 29.67
CA TRP A 219 1.09 22.80 29.58
C TRP A 219 1.90 23.82 30.40
N GLY A 220 1.40 25.04 30.59
CA GLY A 220 2.08 26.04 31.42
C GLY A 220 2.25 25.62 32.89
N ARG A 221 1.50 24.60 33.35
CA ARG A 221 1.64 23.99 34.69
C ARG A 221 2.83 23.03 34.81
N HIS A 222 3.42 22.66 33.67
CA HIS A 222 4.64 21.86 33.61
C HIS A 222 5.87 22.75 33.37
N ASP A 223 5.83 23.59 32.33
CA ASP A 223 6.81 24.65 32.04
C ASP A 223 6.10 25.76 31.24
N GLU A 224 6.02 26.98 31.80
CA GLU A 224 5.46 28.16 31.11
C GLU A 224 6.23 28.50 29.81
N SER A 225 7.49 28.08 29.71
CA SER A 225 8.35 28.24 28.53
C SER A 225 8.39 27.01 27.61
N MET A 226 7.40 26.10 27.71
CA MET A 226 7.34 24.89 26.89
C MET A 226 6.87 25.14 25.45
N LEU A 227 6.00 26.13 25.22
CA LEU A 227 5.40 26.41 23.92
C LEU A 227 5.95 27.72 23.33
N ASP A 228 6.62 27.66 22.18
CA ASP A 228 7.07 28.82 21.41
C ASP A 228 5.89 29.61 20.83
N ALA A 229 4.80 28.91 20.48
CA ALA A 229 3.59 29.51 19.93
C ALA A 229 2.35 28.61 20.11
N VAL A 230 1.18 29.23 20.19
CA VAL A 230 -0.14 28.60 20.06
C VAL A 230 -0.81 29.13 18.79
N VAL A 231 -1.43 28.23 18.02
CA VAL A 231 -2.18 28.56 16.80
C VAL A 231 -3.58 27.99 16.94
N ASP A 232 -4.56 28.86 17.19
CA ASP A 232 -5.96 28.46 17.29
C ASP A 232 -6.51 28.00 15.92
N VAL A 233 -7.27 26.91 15.94
CA VAL A 233 -7.98 26.32 14.80
C VAL A 233 -9.44 26.06 15.17
N GLU A 234 -10.35 26.34 14.24
CA GLU A 234 -11.79 26.16 14.45
C GLU A 234 -12.18 24.68 14.37
N GLY A 235 -12.91 24.22 15.39
CA GLY A 235 -13.23 22.82 15.62
C GLY A 235 -13.01 22.44 17.09
N HIS A 236 -13.33 21.20 17.43
CA HIS A 236 -13.05 20.53 18.70
C HIS A 236 -12.07 19.36 18.48
N HIS A 237 -11.60 18.70 19.55
CA HIS A 237 -10.56 17.66 19.45
C HIS A 237 -10.75 16.65 18.29
N PHE A 238 -11.98 16.17 18.07
CA PHE A 238 -12.30 15.12 17.10
C PHE A 238 -12.68 15.55 15.67
N ASP A 239 -12.85 16.83 15.33
CA ASP A 239 -13.22 17.28 13.95
C ASP A 239 -12.10 18.01 13.21
N LEU A 240 -10.94 18.26 13.82
CA LEU A 240 -9.83 19.02 13.21
C LEU A 240 -9.35 18.49 11.85
N PHE A 241 -9.61 17.21 11.55
CA PHE A 241 -9.28 16.54 10.28
C PHE A 241 -10.53 16.12 9.48
N ALA A 242 -11.73 16.59 9.85
CA ALA A 242 -12.91 16.53 9.00
C ALA A 242 -12.69 17.37 7.73
N PHE A 243 -13.30 17.00 6.61
CA PHE A 243 -12.92 17.52 5.29
C PHE A 243 -13.12 19.03 5.14
N GLU A 244 -14.10 19.59 5.84
CA GLU A 244 -14.37 21.03 5.97
C GLU A 244 -13.33 21.78 6.82
N ARG A 245 -12.61 21.09 7.72
CA ARG A 245 -11.54 21.67 8.57
C ARG A 245 -10.16 21.57 7.95
N ILE A 246 -9.93 20.58 7.09
CA ILE A 246 -8.63 20.27 6.48
C ILE A 246 -7.89 21.49 5.92
N PRO A 247 -8.48 22.41 5.13
CA PRO A 247 -7.74 23.55 4.60
C PRO A 247 -7.20 24.47 5.71
N ALA A 248 -7.98 24.71 6.77
CA ALA A 248 -7.59 25.52 7.91
C ALA A 248 -6.50 24.83 8.76
N THR A 249 -6.69 23.55 9.09
CA THR A 249 -5.71 22.74 9.83
C THR A 249 -4.40 22.60 9.06
N THR A 250 -4.47 22.35 7.74
CA THR A 250 -3.30 22.32 6.85
C THR A 250 -2.59 23.68 6.83
N ALA A 251 -3.33 24.79 6.70
CA ALA A 251 -2.76 26.13 6.73
C ALA A 251 -2.12 26.48 8.09
N ALA A 252 -2.63 25.96 9.21
CA ALA A 252 -2.00 26.07 10.53
C ALA A 252 -0.70 25.24 10.60
N MET A 253 -0.73 23.96 10.17
CA MET A 253 0.46 23.08 10.16
C MET A 253 1.56 23.61 9.23
N LYS A 254 1.22 24.17 8.07
CA LYS A 254 2.16 24.85 7.15
C LYS A 254 2.94 25.99 7.82
N ARG A 255 2.37 26.64 8.83
CA ARG A 255 2.96 27.77 9.57
C ARG A 255 3.78 27.35 10.80
N ALA A 256 3.84 26.06 11.13
CA ALA A 256 4.50 25.54 12.32
C ALA A 256 5.77 24.71 12.00
N PRO A 257 6.94 25.02 12.59
CA PRO A 257 7.30 26.27 13.26
C PRO A 257 7.49 27.42 12.25
N PRO A 258 7.24 28.69 12.64
CA PRO A 258 7.26 29.82 11.72
C PRO A 258 8.65 30.12 11.11
N PRO A 259 8.71 30.70 9.89
CA PRO A 259 9.94 30.79 9.09
C PRO A 259 11.12 31.52 9.76
N TYR A 260 10.86 32.44 10.69
CA TYR A 260 11.89 33.18 11.42
C TYR A 260 12.54 32.39 12.57
N LEU A 261 11.99 31.23 12.96
CA LEU A 261 12.56 30.34 13.98
C LEU A 261 13.59 29.35 13.40
N ILE A 262 13.62 29.21 12.07
CA ILE A 262 14.67 28.52 11.30
C ILE A 262 15.67 29.60 10.86
N GLY A 263 16.99 29.36 11.04
CA GLY A 263 18.05 30.38 11.01
C GLY A 263 18.39 31.06 9.67
N HIS A 264 17.44 31.25 8.76
CA HIS A 264 17.65 31.88 7.46
C HIS A 264 17.74 33.42 7.56
N ARG A 265 18.95 33.91 7.85
CA ARG A 265 19.35 35.30 7.58
C ARG A 265 19.20 35.61 6.09
N VAL A 266 18.11 36.28 5.71
CA VAL A 266 18.02 36.98 4.41
C VAL A 266 18.92 38.22 4.50
N ILE A 267 20.05 38.20 3.81
CA ILE A 267 21.01 39.32 3.76
C ILE A 267 21.20 39.75 2.31
N PHE A 268 21.08 41.05 2.07
CA PHE A 268 21.38 41.68 0.78
C PHE A 268 22.88 41.65 0.48
N ILE A 269 23.23 41.56 -0.81
CA ILE A 269 24.61 41.56 -1.30
C ILE A 269 25.20 42.97 -1.21
N LEU A 270 26.42 43.11 -0.68
CA LEU A 270 27.37 44.18 -1.00
C LEU A 270 28.82 43.72 -0.75
N LEU A 271 29.79 44.50 -1.23
CA LEU A 271 31.18 44.05 -1.52
C LEU A 271 32.18 44.37 -0.39
N THR A 272 33.20 43.52 -0.18
CA THR A 272 34.65 43.83 -0.44
C THR A 272 35.63 42.70 0.01
N SER A 273 36.90 42.86 -0.36
CA SER A 273 38.02 41.92 -0.53
C SER A 273 38.83 41.46 0.72
N SER A 274 39.66 40.40 0.52
CA SER A 274 41.02 40.15 1.09
C SER A 274 41.19 39.85 2.61
N THR A 275 42.13 39.03 3.14
CA THR A 275 43.19 38.11 2.59
C THR A 275 43.76 37.14 3.67
N LEU A 276 44.25 35.95 3.24
CA LEU A 276 45.40 35.15 3.75
C LEU A 276 45.58 34.70 5.24
N ALA A 277 45.49 33.37 5.48
CA ALA A 277 46.54 32.40 5.92
C ALA A 277 47.42 32.61 7.20
N PRO A 278 48.10 31.57 7.77
CA PRO A 278 47.84 30.10 7.86
C PRO A 278 48.14 29.52 9.29
N ASP A 279 48.49 28.21 9.38
CA ASP A 279 49.30 27.52 10.45
C ASP A 279 48.64 27.20 11.84
N THR A 280 48.99 26.13 12.59
CA THR A 280 49.69 24.83 12.30
C THR A 280 49.37 23.74 13.36
N SER A 281 49.80 22.49 13.06
CA SER A 281 50.24 21.42 14.00
C SER A 281 49.25 20.39 14.60
N SER A 282 49.76 19.16 14.73
CA SER A 282 49.25 18.01 15.50
C SER A 282 50.44 17.41 16.27
N PRO A 283 50.25 16.58 17.34
CA PRO A 283 50.39 15.12 17.16
C PRO A 283 49.51 14.24 18.11
N VAL A 284 48.89 13.14 17.65
CA VAL A 284 49.32 11.70 17.65
C VAL A 284 49.35 10.97 19.01
N LEU A 285 48.48 9.95 19.14
CA LEU A 285 48.65 8.62 19.81
C LEU A 285 47.47 7.71 19.35
N LEU A 286 47.48 6.37 19.17
CA LEU A 286 48.38 5.23 19.45
C LEU A 286 48.29 4.68 20.91
N ILE A 287 48.11 3.39 21.25
CA ILE A 287 47.75 2.11 20.55
C ILE A 287 46.93 1.24 21.55
N GLY A 288 46.08 0.30 21.10
CA GLY A 288 45.54 -0.79 21.95
C GLY A 288 44.76 -1.88 21.18
N HIS A 289 44.94 -3.17 21.52
CA HIS A 289 44.38 -4.33 20.78
C HIS A 289 43.81 -5.44 21.70
N GLY A 290 42.84 -6.19 21.16
CA GLY A 290 42.34 -7.50 21.65
C GLY A 290 40.88 -7.72 21.17
N SER A 291 40.47 -8.72 20.37
CA SER A 291 40.65 -10.20 20.38
C SER A 291 39.90 -10.92 21.53
N GLY A 292 38.97 -11.85 21.30
CA GLY A 292 38.44 -12.42 20.04
C GLY A 292 37.33 -13.48 20.26
N HIS A 293 37.01 -14.24 19.18
CA HIS A 293 36.07 -15.38 19.00
C HIS A 293 35.87 -16.39 20.18
N GLN A 294 34.87 -17.30 20.25
CA GLN A 294 34.22 -18.08 19.18
C GLN A 294 32.90 -18.82 19.58
N ASP A 295 32.31 -19.56 18.63
CA ASP A 295 30.98 -20.22 18.56
C ASP A 295 30.74 -21.52 19.37
N ALA A 296 29.47 -21.96 19.42
CA ALA A 296 29.03 -23.35 19.70
C ALA A 296 27.67 -23.68 19.02
N GLN A 297 27.30 -24.97 18.84
CA GLN A 297 26.24 -25.43 17.92
C GLN A 297 25.45 -26.69 18.35
N VAL A 298 24.15 -26.78 17.97
CA VAL A 298 23.42 -28.02 17.50
C VAL A 298 23.12 -29.08 18.63
N PRO A 299 22.05 -29.96 18.63
CA PRO A 299 21.43 -30.72 17.51
C PRO A 299 19.87 -30.84 17.44
N THR A 300 19.37 -31.69 16.54
CA THR A 300 17.96 -31.96 16.16
C THR A 300 17.68 -33.47 15.99
N HIS A 301 16.39 -33.92 15.91
CA HIS A 301 16.01 -35.26 15.40
C HIS A 301 14.54 -35.35 14.88
N PRO A 302 14.19 -36.26 13.92
CA PRO A 302 12.86 -36.35 13.26
C PRO A 302 12.15 -37.73 13.28
N TRP A 303 10.87 -37.80 12.85
CA TRP A 303 10.13 -39.06 12.49
C TRP A 303 9.19 -38.88 11.25
N PRO A 304 8.72 -39.96 10.56
CA PRO A 304 8.30 -39.86 9.14
C PRO A 304 6.96 -40.53 8.69
N ARG A 305 6.49 -40.16 7.47
CA ARG A 305 5.53 -40.86 6.55
C ARG A 305 4.06 -40.98 7.00
N SER A 306 3.05 -41.05 6.11
CA SER A 306 2.97 -40.71 4.66
C SER A 306 1.50 -40.59 4.21
N SER A 307 1.16 -39.51 3.48
CA SER A 307 -0.18 -39.26 2.90
C SER A 307 -0.31 -39.81 1.46
N PRO A 308 -1.54 -39.99 0.91
CA PRO A 308 -1.74 -40.29 -0.51
C PRO A 308 -1.14 -39.21 -1.43
N PRO A 309 -0.82 -39.53 -2.71
CA PRO A 309 -0.17 -38.59 -3.62
C PRO A 309 -1.07 -37.36 -3.89
N PRO A 310 -0.58 -36.13 -3.64
CA PRO A 310 -1.35 -34.91 -3.92
C PRO A 310 -1.55 -34.69 -5.42
N LEU A 311 -2.60 -33.93 -5.78
CA LEU A 311 -2.99 -33.56 -7.15
C LEU A 311 -1.86 -32.97 -8.02
N THR A 312 -0.79 -32.46 -7.40
CA THR A 312 0.48 -32.09 -8.07
C THR A 312 1.14 -33.20 -8.88
N ALA A 313 0.73 -34.46 -8.70
CA ALA A 313 1.20 -35.61 -9.49
C ALA A 313 0.36 -35.90 -10.76
N LEU A 314 -0.81 -35.26 -10.93
CA LEU A 314 -1.80 -35.64 -11.94
C LEU A 314 -1.89 -34.71 -13.17
N ALA A 315 -1.41 -33.45 -13.07
CA ALA A 315 -1.44 -32.50 -14.18
C ALA A 315 -0.02 -31.98 -14.49
N ALA A 316 0.41 -32.12 -15.75
CA ALA A 316 1.71 -31.62 -16.21
C ALA A 316 1.74 -30.08 -16.24
N LYS A 317 2.80 -29.46 -15.72
CA LYS A 317 2.95 -27.99 -15.71
C LYS A 317 3.37 -27.45 -17.07
N TYR A 318 3.07 -26.18 -17.34
CA TYR A 318 3.75 -25.44 -18.41
C TYR A 318 5.23 -25.22 -18.06
N VAL A 319 6.10 -25.33 -19.06
CA VAL A 319 7.56 -25.32 -18.91
C VAL A 319 8.19 -24.41 -19.96
N THR A 320 9.27 -23.70 -19.60
CA THR A 320 9.94 -22.72 -20.49
C THR A 320 10.66 -23.34 -21.70
N SER A 321 10.75 -24.67 -21.76
CA SER A 321 11.27 -25.46 -22.88
C SER A 321 10.22 -25.73 -23.97
N ASP A 322 8.94 -25.50 -23.70
CA ASP A 322 7.85 -25.76 -24.65
C ASP A 322 7.66 -24.61 -25.65
N ALA A 323 8.19 -24.80 -26.86
CA ALA A 323 8.03 -23.86 -27.97
C ALA A 323 6.59 -23.66 -28.45
N THR A 324 5.61 -24.45 -27.96
CA THR A 324 4.18 -24.25 -28.25
C THR A 324 3.43 -23.46 -27.17
N SER A 325 4.09 -23.11 -26.07
CA SER A 325 3.51 -22.39 -24.93
C SER A 325 4.09 -20.99 -24.80
N PHE A 326 3.27 -20.08 -24.27
CA PHE A 326 3.67 -18.73 -23.88
C PHE A 326 4.74 -18.70 -22.79
N ALA A 327 4.98 -19.82 -22.10
CA ALA A 327 6.14 -20.00 -21.22
C ALA A 327 7.47 -19.80 -21.94
N SER A 328 7.62 -20.35 -23.16
CA SER A 328 8.83 -20.17 -23.98
C SER A 328 8.97 -18.73 -24.46
N ASP A 329 7.90 -18.10 -24.96
CA ASP A 329 7.95 -16.70 -25.42
C ASP A 329 8.15 -15.71 -24.27
N SER A 330 7.56 -15.98 -23.09
CA SER A 330 7.80 -15.18 -21.90
C SER A 330 9.26 -15.27 -21.44
N ALA A 331 9.83 -16.48 -21.39
CA ALA A 331 11.23 -16.67 -21.00
C ALA A 331 12.24 -16.13 -22.02
N ARG A 332 12.01 -16.34 -23.32
CA ARG A 332 12.96 -15.98 -24.39
C ARG A 332 12.85 -14.53 -24.84
N GLN A 333 11.65 -13.93 -24.77
CA GLN A 333 11.38 -12.59 -25.31
C GLN A 333 11.03 -11.58 -24.21
N ARG A 334 10.06 -11.88 -23.34
CA ARG A 334 9.51 -10.88 -22.40
C ARG A 334 10.43 -10.62 -21.20
N TRP A 335 10.95 -11.65 -20.54
CA TRP A 335 11.81 -11.49 -19.37
C TRP A 335 13.12 -10.73 -19.66
N PRO A 336 13.82 -10.93 -20.80
CA PRO A 336 14.98 -10.09 -21.15
C PRO A 336 14.62 -8.61 -21.37
N ILE A 337 13.42 -8.30 -21.86
CA ILE A 337 12.93 -6.91 -22.00
C ILE A 337 12.66 -6.32 -20.61
N ILE A 338 11.99 -7.04 -19.73
CA ILE A 338 11.70 -6.61 -18.35
C ILE A 338 12.98 -6.33 -17.57
N LEU A 339 13.99 -7.21 -17.66
CA LEU A 339 15.31 -6.98 -17.06
C LEU A 339 16.06 -5.80 -17.69
N THR A 340 15.82 -5.48 -18.98
CA THR A 340 16.39 -4.29 -19.61
C THR A 340 15.76 -3.02 -19.05
N GLY A 341 14.43 -2.96 -18.94
CA GLY A 341 13.73 -1.84 -18.30
C GLY A 341 14.16 -1.62 -16.85
N ALA A 342 14.38 -2.70 -16.10
CA ALA A 342 14.91 -2.62 -14.73
C ALA A 342 16.35 -2.09 -14.67
N VAL A 343 17.23 -2.50 -15.61
CA VAL A 343 18.57 -1.92 -15.77
C VAL A 343 18.50 -0.43 -16.08
N ASP A 344 17.65 -0.02 -17.03
CA ASP A 344 17.52 1.37 -17.47
C ASP A 344 16.98 2.29 -16.37
N ASP A 345 16.03 1.80 -15.55
CA ASP A 345 15.45 2.55 -14.43
C ASP A 345 16.45 2.74 -13.27
N VAL A 346 17.17 1.68 -12.89
CA VAL A 346 18.26 1.78 -11.90
C VAL A 346 19.39 2.66 -12.43
N TYR A 347 19.78 2.53 -13.70
CA TYR A 347 20.81 3.37 -14.32
C TYR A 347 20.42 4.85 -14.31
N ARG A 348 19.20 5.19 -14.75
CA ARG A 348 18.65 6.56 -14.70
C ARG A 348 18.66 7.14 -13.29
N THR A 349 18.35 6.33 -12.29
CA THR A 349 18.35 6.76 -10.87
C THR A 349 19.77 6.89 -10.32
N THR A 350 20.70 6.06 -10.81
CA THR A 350 22.13 6.09 -10.45
C THR A 350 22.83 7.31 -11.03
N THR A 351 22.49 7.75 -12.25
CA THR A 351 23.08 8.94 -12.88
C THR A 351 22.50 10.26 -12.36
N THR A 352 21.28 10.26 -11.80
CA THR A 352 20.61 11.47 -11.31
C THR A 352 20.77 11.72 -9.80
N THR A 353 21.21 10.73 -9.02
CA THR A 353 21.45 10.91 -7.58
C THR A 353 22.84 11.46 -7.28
N THR A 354 22.94 12.41 -6.34
CA THR A 354 24.21 13.01 -5.88
C THR A 354 24.89 12.20 -4.76
N ASP A 355 24.25 11.12 -4.30
CA ASP A 355 24.68 10.28 -3.20
C ASP A 355 25.69 9.21 -3.67
N ALA A 356 26.95 9.34 -3.26
CA ALA A 356 28.04 8.46 -3.69
C ALA A 356 27.87 6.98 -3.28
N GLU A 357 27.24 6.68 -2.14
CA GLU A 357 27.02 5.29 -1.72
C GLU A 357 25.86 4.68 -2.52
N LYS A 358 24.77 5.45 -2.74
CA LYS A 358 23.69 5.03 -3.62
C LYS A 358 24.14 4.90 -5.08
N GLN A 359 25.05 5.75 -5.56
CA GLN A 359 25.68 5.59 -6.87
C GLN A 359 26.49 4.30 -6.97
N ALA A 360 27.27 3.96 -5.95
CA ALA A 360 28.08 2.73 -5.92
C ALA A 360 27.19 1.47 -5.88
N GLU A 361 26.19 1.44 -5.00
CA GLU A 361 25.19 0.36 -4.95
C GLU A 361 24.40 0.27 -6.28
N GLY A 362 24.04 1.40 -6.89
CA GLY A 362 23.28 1.46 -8.14
C GLY A 362 24.05 0.89 -9.34
N LYS A 363 25.34 1.18 -9.45
CA LYS A 363 26.23 0.57 -10.45
C LYS A 363 26.30 -0.95 -10.28
N LYS A 364 26.39 -1.44 -9.04
CA LYS A 364 26.39 -2.87 -8.72
C LYS A 364 25.02 -3.52 -9.01
N LEU A 365 23.91 -2.83 -8.76
CA LEU A 365 22.57 -3.31 -9.12
C LEU A 365 22.40 -3.44 -10.64
N VAL A 366 22.91 -2.48 -11.43
CA VAL A 366 22.96 -2.56 -12.89
C VAL A 366 23.78 -3.77 -13.36
N GLU A 367 24.94 -4.02 -12.75
CA GLU A 367 25.76 -5.21 -12.99
C GLU A 367 25.00 -6.49 -12.67
N GLN A 368 24.40 -6.61 -11.48
CA GLN A 368 23.67 -7.81 -11.03
C GLN A 368 22.44 -8.11 -11.91
N LEU A 369 21.68 -7.09 -12.32
CA LEU A 369 20.56 -7.23 -13.25
C LEU A 369 21.04 -7.60 -14.67
N GLY A 370 22.18 -7.06 -15.11
CA GLY A 370 22.86 -7.45 -16.35
C GLY A 370 23.33 -8.90 -16.34
N CYS A 371 23.91 -9.37 -15.23
CA CYS A 371 24.28 -10.77 -15.02
C CYS A 371 23.05 -11.69 -15.01
N LEU A 372 21.96 -11.31 -14.33
CA LEU A 372 20.70 -12.07 -14.34
C LEU A 372 20.09 -12.16 -15.75
N LYS A 373 20.16 -11.08 -16.54
CA LYS A 373 19.77 -11.08 -17.96
C LYS A 373 20.67 -12.00 -18.81
N TYR A 374 21.98 -11.98 -18.56
CA TYR A 374 22.93 -12.88 -19.22
C TYR A 374 22.67 -14.34 -18.85
N GLU A 375 22.43 -14.66 -17.57
CA GLU A 375 22.07 -16.00 -17.08
C GLU A 375 20.87 -16.56 -17.82
N LEU A 376 19.81 -15.75 -17.92
CA LEU A 376 18.57 -16.08 -18.62
C LEU A 376 18.79 -16.31 -20.12
N GLN A 377 19.41 -15.36 -20.82
CA GLN A 377 19.58 -15.43 -22.28
C GLN A 377 20.52 -16.55 -22.74
N HIS A 378 21.37 -17.08 -21.85
CA HIS A 378 22.33 -18.16 -22.14
C HIS A 378 21.96 -19.48 -21.45
N ASP A 379 20.68 -19.66 -21.08
CA ASP A 379 20.13 -20.87 -20.46
C ASP A 379 20.98 -21.43 -19.30
N ARG A 380 21.45 -20.55 -18.42
CA ARG A 380 22.24 -20.96 -17.26
C ARG A 380 21.34 -21.66 -16.23
N LYS A 381 21.95 -22.45 -15.34
CA LYS A 381 21.25 -23.04 -14.20
C LYS A 381 20.76 -21.95 -13.25
N LEU A 382 19.55 -22.13 -12.72
CA LEU A 382 19.07 -21.35 -11.59
C LEU A 382 19.93 -21.71 -10.36
N THR A 383 20.32 -20.70 -9.60
CA THR A 383 21.15 -20.81 -8.40
C THR A 383 20.32 -20.67 -7.12
N PRO A 384 20.78 -21.20 -5.97
CA PRO A 384 20.20 -20.85 -4.68
C PRO A 384 20.15 -19.33 -4.50
N LEU A 385 19.06 -18.84 -3.91
CA LEU A 385 18.97 -17.50 -3.38
C LEU A 385 19.88 -17.38 -2.15
N ASP A 386 20.64 -16.29 -2.08
CA ASP A 386 21.30 -15.88 -0.85
C ASP A 386 20.27 -15.43 0.20
N ASP A 387 20.67 -15.45 1.47
CA ASP A 387 19.94 -14.68 2.49
C ASP A 387 19.99 -13.17 2.20
N ASP A 388 18.84 -12.53 2.41
CA ASP A 388 18.54 -11.12 2.22
C ASP A 388 17.69 -10.54 3.38
N GLY A 389 17.63 -11.24 4.52
CA GLY A 389 16.83 -10.89 5.70
C GLY A 389 15.49 -11.62 5.80
N TYR A 390 15.16 -12.48 4.84
CA TYR A 390 13.93 -13.29 4.82
C TYR A 390 14.25 -14.79 4.71
N PRO A 391 14.87 -15.39 5.75
CA PRO A 391 15.47 -16.72 5.66
C PRO A 391 14.47 -17.84 5.35
N ASP A 392 13.24 -17.80 5.90
CA ASP A 392 12.23 -18.84 5.67
C ASP A 392 11.74 -18.88 4.22
N GLU A 393 11.52 -17.73 3.61
CA GLU A 393 11.15 -17.62 2.19
C GLU A 393 12.31 -18.06 1.28
N THR A 394 13.53 -17.61 1.59
CA THR A 394 14.75 -17.98 0.88
C THR A 394 14.97 -19.50 0.95
N ALA A 395 14.76 -20.11 2.12
CA ALA A 395 14.78 -21.56 2.29
C ALA A 395 13.67 -22.27 1.51
N ALA A 396 12.44 -21.73 1.48
CA ALA A 396 11.34 -22.31 0.72
C ALA A 396 11.61 -22.32 -0.80
N TYR A 397 12.10 -21.20 -1.36
CA TYR A 397 12.53 -21.14 -2.77
C TYR A 397 13.69 -22.08 -3.07
N ASN A 398 14.70 -22.16 -2.19
CA ASN A 398 15.86 -23.03 -2.37
C ASN A 398 15.48 -24.53 -2.27
N LYS A 399 14.52 -24.87 -1.42
CA LYS A 399 13.95 -26.22 -1.29
C LYS A 399 13.19 -26.65 -2.55
N GLU A 400 12.36 -25.76 -3.13
CA GLU A 400 11.68 -26.02 -4.40
C GLU A 400 12.69 -26.16 -5.55
N LEU A 401 13.71 -25.28 -5.63
CA LEU A 401 14.77 -25.35 -6.62
C LEU A 401 15.55 -26.68 -6.58
N GLN A 402 15.87 -27.15 -5.38
CA GLN A 402 16.52 -28.44 -5.15
C GLN A 402 15.61 -29.61 -5.55
N ALA A 403 14.31 -29.55 -5.21
CA ALA A 403 13.32 -30.55 -5.59
C ALA A 403 13.07 -30.62 -7.12
N LEU A 404 13.27 -29.51 -7.82
CA LEU A 404 13.27 -29.43 -9.29
C LEU A 404 14.60 -29.87 -9.94
N GLY A 405 15.60 -30.28 -9.15
CA GLY A 405 16.89 -30.80 -9.65
C GLY A 405 17.90 -29.74 -10.10
N ASN A 406 17.75 -28.48 -9.69
CA ASN A 406 18.54 -27.32 -10.15
C ASN A 406 18.50 -27.13 -11.69
N PRO A 407 17.32 -26.82 -12.25
CA PRO A 407 17.08 -26.68 -13.70
C PRO A 407 17.71 -25.42 -14.31
N THR A 408 17.60 -25.28 -15.63
CA THR A 408 18.02 -24.09 -16.38
C THR A 408 16.83 -23.20 -16.74
N TRP A 409 17.08 -21.92 -17.03
CA TRP A 409 16.04 -20.90 -17.28
C TRP A 409 15.05 -21.27 -18.38
N LEU A 410 15.49 -21.97 -19.42
CA LEU A 410 14.70 -22.38 -20.57
C LEU A 410 14.28 -23.86 -20.52
N ASN A 411 14.38 -24.50 -19.34
CA ASN A 411 13.81 -25.83 -19.07
C ASN A 411 13.38 -26.00 -17.60
N VAL A 412 12.39 -25.20 -17.18
CA VAL A 412 11.88 -25.14 -15.79
C VAL A 412 10.36 -24.86 -15.78
N PRO A 413 9.58 -25.33 -14.78
CA PRO A 413 8.16 -24.97 -14.65
C PRO A 413 7.95 -23.46 -14.57
N TRP A 414 7.07 -22.95 -15.43
CA TRP A 414 7.00 -21.53 -15.76
C TRP A 414 6.67 -20.63 -14.56
N LEU A 415 5.60 -20.91 -13.82
CA LEU A 415 5.23 -20.19 -12.60
C LEU A 415 6.39 -20.06 -11.60
N PHE A 416 7.13 -21.15 -11.34
CA PHE A 416 8.24 -21.12 -10.39
C PHE A 416 9.37 -20.22 -10.89
N ALA A 417 9.77 -20.38 -12.15
CA ALA A 417 10.86 -19.60 -12.75
C ALA A 417 10.56 -18.09 -12.80
N GLU A 418 9.30 -17.72 -13.09
CA GLU A 418 8.87 -16.33 -13.14
C GLU A 418 8.79 -15.71 -11.74
N CYS A 419 8.25 -16.42 -10.75
CA CYS A 419 8.30 -15.98 -9.35
C CYS A 419 9.75 -15.89 -8.83
N TYR A 420 10.62 -16.86 -9.17
CA TYR A 420 12.04 -16.85 -8.83
C TYR A 420 12.78 -15.67 -9.48
N LEU A 421 12.42 -15.27 -10.71
CA LEU A 421 12.97 -14.08 -11.37
C LEU A 421 12.73 -12.81 -10.54
N TYR A 422 11.49 -12.52 -10.16
CA TYR A 422 11.19 -11.33 -9.33
C TYR A 422 11.76 -11.46 -7.91
N ARG A 423 11.83 -12.68 -7.34
CA ARG A 423 12.47 -12.92 -6.04
C ARG A 423 13.99 -12.68 -6.08
N ARG A 424 14.69 -13.06 -7.17
CA ARG A 424 16.11 -12.71 -7.43
C ARG A 424 16.30 -11.19 -7.52
N ILE A 425 15.46 -10.51 -8.31
CA ILE A 425 15.49 -9.04 -8.45
C ILE A 425 15.33 -8.38 -7.08
N SER A 426 14.29 -8.73 -6.32
CA SER A 426 14.02 -8.21 -4.98
C SER A 426 15.17 -8.47 -3.99
N SER A 427 15.79 -9.65 -4.03
CA SER A 427 16.97 -9.98 -3.20
C SER A 427 18.16 -9.04 -3.47
N PHE A 428 18.40 -8.66 -4.72
CA PHE A 428 19.46 -7.70 -5.05
C PHE A 428 19.22 -6.35 -4.34
N PHE A 429 17.98 -5.84 -4.35
CA PHE A 429 17.62 -4.59 -3.68
C PHE A 429 17.68 -4.70 -2.15
N HIS A 430 17.10 -5.74 -1.54
CA HIS A 430 17.12 -5.94 -0.08
C HIS A 430 18.54 -5.98 0.50
N LYS A 431 19.52 -6.53 -0.25
CA LYS A 431 20.93 -6.61 0.16
C LYS A 431 21.71 -5.28 0.05
N THR A 432 21.03 -4.19 -0.31
CA THR A 432 21.58 -2.81 -0.29
C THR A 432 21.11 -2.00 0.92
N LYS A 433 21.85 -0.94 1.26
CA LYS A 433 21.46 0.02 2.30
C LYS A 433 20.58 1.16 1.77
N ARG A 434 20.81 1.57 0.51
CA ARG A 434 20.27 2.82 -0.07
C ARG A 434 19.19 2.58 -1.13
N TRP A 435 18.98 1.32 -1.53
CA TRP A 435 17.93 0.88 -2.45
C TRP A 435 17.00 -0.21 -1.88
N THR A 436 17.10 -0.51 -0.57
CA THR A 436 16.38 -1.61 0.11
C THR A 436 14.88 -1.66 -0.22
N ASN A 437 14.24 -0.49 -0.28
CA ASN A 437 12.80 -0.33 -0.50
C ASN A 437 12.52 0.37 -1.84
N TYR A 438 13.40 0.21 -2.84
CA TYR A 438 13.26 0.84 -4.14
C TYR A 438 12.41 -0.04 -5.08
N ASP A 439 11.20 0.43 -5.40
CA ASP A 439 10.40 -0.18 -6.47
C ASP A 439 10.88 0.32 -7.83
N VAL A 440 11.62 -0.55 -8.54
CA VAL A 440 12.15 -0.34 -9.89
C VAL A 440 11.07 -0.23 -10.98
N PHE A 441 9.82 -0.56 -10.66
CA PHE A 441 8.68 -0.48 -11.57
C PHE A 441 7.73 0.68 -11.25
N ALA A 442 7.86 1.35 -10.09
CA ALA A 442 6.95 2.43 -9.66
C ALA A 442 6.80 3.56 -10.69
N ARG A 443 7.88 3.91 -11.43
CA ARG A 443 7.81 4.90 -12.52
C ARG A 443 6.90 4.46 -13.66
N GLN A 444 6.90 3.17 -13.99
CA GLN A 444 6.01 2.61 -15.00
C GLN A 444 4.56 2.59 -14.49
N LYS A 445 4.32 2.09 -13.28
CA LYS A 445 2.99 2.05 -12.64
C LYS A 445 2.30 3.42 -12.65
N ILE A 446 2.98 4.45 -12.15
CA ILE A 446 2.39 5.80 -12.05
C ILE A 446 2.25 6.49 -13.42
N LYS A 447 3.17 6.23 -14.36
CA LYS A 447 3.04 6.71 -15.75
C LYS A 447 1.82 6.09 -16.43
N THR A 448 1.57 4.79 -16.22
CA THR A 448 0.38 4.10 -16.74
C THR A 448 -0.91 4.69 -16.15
N PHE A 449 -0.98 4.92 -14.82
CA PHE A 449 -2.13 5.58 -14.21
C PHE A 449 -2.40 6.97 -14.82
N ARG A 450 -1.35 7.79 -14.95
CA ARG A 450 -1.43 9.11 -15.58
C ARG A 450 -1.92 9.04 -17.03
N SER A 451 -1.49 8.04 -17.80
CA SER A 451 -1.94 7.87 -19.19
C SER A 451 -3.41 7.51 -19.33
N SER A 452 -4.05 7.00 -18.27
CA SER A 452 -5.49 6.72 -18.21
C SER A 452 -6.35 7.93 -17.80
N ARG A 453 -5.78 9.16 -17.78
CA ARG A 453 -6.43 10.43 -17.36
C ARG A 453 -7.92 10.49 -17.64
N ASP A 454 -8.33 10.39 -18.89
CA ASP A 454 -9.72 10.69 -19.27
C ASP A 454 -10.70 9.60 -18.80
N ALA A 455 -10.25 8.34 -18.71
CA ALA A 455 -11.01 7.25 -18.10
C ALA A 455 -11.14 7.40 -16.57
N VAL A 456 -10.08 7.88 -15.90
CA VAL A 456 -10.09 8.20 -14.45
C VAL A 456 -11.09 9.32 -14.16
N LEU A 457 -11.08 10.39 -14.95
CA LEU A 457 -11.93 11.57 -14.75
C LEU A 457 -13.41 11.28 -15.05
N GLU A 458 -13.72 10.47 -16.07
CA GLU A 458 -15.10 10.01 -16.33
C GLU A 458 -15.60 9.15 -15.17
N LEU A 459 -14.83 8.14 -14.75
CA LEU A 459 -15.18 7.26 -13.63
C LEU A 459 -15.39 8.02 -12.31
N ALA A 460 -14.64 9.09 -12.06
CA ALA A 460 -14.84 9.93 -10.88
C ALA A 460 -16.21 10.62 -10.89
N SER A 461 -16.61 11.19 -12.04
CA SER A 461 -17.95 11.77 -12.24
C SER A 461 -19.04 10.72 -11.99
N ARG A 462 -18.88 9.54 -12.60
CA ARG A 462 -19.87 8.45 -12.54
C ARG A 462 -20.00 7.82 -11.16
N TYR A 463 -18.89 7.60 -10.47
CA TYR A 463 -18.92 7.08 -9.10
C TYR A 463 -19.61 8.07 -8.17
N ARG A 464 -19.35 9.37 -8.30
CA ARG A 464 -20.06 10.42 -7.55
C ARG A 464 -21.56 10.40 -7.86
N GLU A 465 -21.94 10.43 -9.13
CA GLU A 465 -23.34 10.37 -9.58
C GLU A 465 -24.06 9.16 -8.98
N LEU A 466 -23.43 7.99 -8.99
CA LEU A 466 -23.97 6.77 -8.39
C LEU A 466 -24.04 6.84 -6.85
N VAL A 467 -23.02 7.37 -6.17
CA VAL A 467 -23.03 7.55 -4.71
C VAL A 467 -24.18 8.46 -4.28
N GLU A 468 -24.40 9.57 -4.99
CA GLU A 468 -25.50 10.52 -4.73
C GLU A 468 -26.88 9.87 -5.01
N GLN A 469 -26.99 9.04 -6.06
CA GLN A 469 -28.19 8.23 -6.33
C GLN A 469 -28.46 7.18 -5.23
N LEU A 470 -27.48 6.33 -4.90
CA LEU A 470 -27.63 5.23 -3.94
C LEU A 470 -27.91 5.72 -2.51
N ARG A 471 -27.41 6.91 -2.13
CA ARG A 471 -27.72 7.57 -0.85
C ARG A 471 -29.18 8.05 -0.76
N THR A 472 -29.85 8.35 -1.88
CA THR A 472 -31.23 8.84 -1.90
C THR A 472 -32.27 7.77 -2.23
N LYS A 473 -31.92 6.79 -3.07
CA LYS A 473 -32.82 5.71 -3.50
C LYS A 473 -32.04 4.42 -3.76
N LYS A 474 -32.44 3.32 -3.11
CA LYS A 474 -31.93 1.98 -3.43
C LYS A 474 -32.51 1.47 -4.76
N PRO A 475 -31.71 0.80 -5.60
CA PRO A 475 -32.18 0.11 -6.80
C PRO A 475 -33.05 -1.10 -6.44
N ASP A 476 -33.81 -1.58 -7.41
CA ASP A 476 -34.38 -2.93 -7.40
C ASP A 476 -33.31 -4.00 -7.70
N GLU A 477 -33.56 -5.27 -7.34
CA GLU A 477 -32.58 -6.36 -7.44
C GLU A 477 -32.08 -6.56 -8.89
N GLU A 478 -32.93 -6.34 -9.89
CA GLU A 478 -32.55 -6.44 -11.31
C GLU A 478 -31.52 -5.36 -11.69
N ALA A 479 -31.77 -4.09 -11.34
CA ALA A 479 -30.84 -3.01 -11.63
C ALA A 479 -29.55 -3.09 -10.79
N GLU A 480 -29.62 -3.59 -9.56
CA GLU A 480 -28.42 -3.83 -8.75
C GLU A 480 -27.57 -4.97 -9.31
N ALA A 481 -28.18 -6.04 -9.84
CA ALA A 481 -27.46 -7.10 -10.53
C ALA A 481 -26.80 -6.61 -11.83
N LEU A 482 -27.45 -5.70 -12.57
CA LEU A 482 -26.86 -5.09 -13.78
C LEU A 482 -25.68 -4.16 -13.45
N LEU A 483 -25.81 -3.32 -12.41
CA LEU A 483 -24.71 -2.51 -11.84
C LEU A 483 -23.54 -3.40 -11.40
N PHE A 484 -23.83 -4.49 -10.68
CA PHE A 484 -22.82 -5.45 -10.22
C PHE A 484 -22.02 -6.02 -11.38
N ILE A 485 -22.69 -6.48 -12.45
CA ILE A 485 -22.01 -7.02 -13.63
C ILE A 485 -21.12 -5.93 -14.27
N GLU A 486 -21.59 -4.69 -14.42
CA GLU A 486 -20.80 -3.60 -15.01
C GLU A 486 -19.55 -3.25 -14.19
N PHE A 487 -19.64 -3.10 -12.86
CA PHE A 487 -18.47 -2.84 -12.04
C PHE A 487 -17.45 -3.99 -12.06
N PHE A 488 -17.93 -5.23 -12.09
CA PHE A 488 -17.04 -6.40 -12.19
C PHE A 488 -16.41 -6.53 -13.58
N GLU A 489 -17.10 -6.16 -14.66
CA GLU A 489 -16.55 -6.16 -16.02
C GLU A 489 -15.51 -5.04 -16.21
N ILE A 490 -15.75 -3.85 -15.67
CA ILE A 490 -14.74 -2.78 -15.63
C ILE A 490 -13.49 -3.24 -14.85
N CYS A 491 -13.65 -3.96 -13.74
CA CYS A 491 -12.52 -4.52 -12.99
C CYS A 491 -11.84 -5.71 -13.68
N LEU A 492 -12.56 -6.45 -14.53
CA LEU A 492 -12.05 -7.58 -15.32
C LEU A 492 -11.14 -7.10 -16.46
N TRP A 493 -11.58 -6.06 -17.17
CA TRP A 493 -10.85 -5.49 -18.31
C TRP A 493 -9.81 -4.44 -17.89
N GLY A 494 -10.04 -3.71 -16.80
CA GLY A 494 -9.11 -2.71 -16.27
C GLY A 494 -8.73 -1.68 -17.33
N ASN A 495 -7.43 -1.54 -17.61
CA ASN A 495 -6.93 -0.61 -18.64
C ASN A 495 -7.38 -0.96 -20.08
N ALA A 496 -7.97 -2.13 -20.32
CA ALA A 496 -8.56 -2.54 -21.60
C ALA A 496 -10.09 -2.30 -21.66
N THR A 497 -10.68 -1.68 -20.65
CA THR A 497 -12.10 -1.30 -20.63
C THR A 497 -12.38 -0.26 -21.72
N ASP A 498 -13.39 -0.51 -22.56
CA ASP A 498 -13.88 0.46 -23.54
C ASP A 498 -14.56 1.64 -22.82
N LEU A 499 -14.29 2.88 -23.23
CA LEU A 499 -14.87 4.08 -22.61
C LEU A 499 -16.41 4.08 -22.67
N SER A 500 -17.02 3.40 -23.64
CA SER A 500 -18.48 3.22 -23.76
C SER A 500 -19.09 2.26 -22.73
N LEU A 501 -18.27 1.57 -21.92
CA LEU A 501 -18.73 0.87 -20.72
C LEU A 501 -18.80 1.81 -19.51
N LEU A 502 -17.95 2.85 -19.47
CA LEU A 502 -17.89 3.80 -18.34
C LEU A 502 -19.10 4.76 -18.33
N THR A 503 -19.68 5.06 -19.49
CA THR A 503 -20.79 6.02 -19.65
C THR A 503 -22.10 5.60 -19.00
N ASN A 504 -22.22 4.35 -18.55
CA ASN A 504 -23.51 3.69 -18.28
C ASN A 504 -23.82 3.56 -16.78
N LEU A 505 -22.89 3.89 -15.90
CA LEU A 505 -22.84 3.53 -14.47
C LEU A 505 -23.88 4.20 -13.54
N SER A 506 -25.00 4.69 -14.08
CA SER A 506 -26.12 5.28 -13.35
C SER A 506 -27.37 4.41 -13.47
N TYR A 507 -28.20 4.35 -12.42
CA TYR A 507 -29.42 3.52 -12.43
C TYR A 507 -30.39 3.93 -13.55
N GLU A 508 -30.47 5.23 -13.88
CA GLU A 508 -31.33 5.69 -14.98
C GLU A 508 -30.79 5.26 -16.34
N ASP A 509 -29.47 5.29 -16.52
CA ASP A 509 -28.85 4.98 -17.81
C ASP A 509 -28.87 3.48 -18.08
N ILE A 510 -28.61 2.63 -17.09
CA ILE A 510 -28.78 1.17 -17.20
C ILE A 510 -30.20 0.80 -17.63
N LYS A 511 -31.24 1.47 -17.09
CA LYS A 511 -32.63 1.22 -17.50
C LYS A 511 -32.99 1.78 -18.87
N ARG A 512 -32.26 2.79 -19.37
CA ARG A 512 -32.33 3.24 -20.78
C ARG A 512 -31.55 2.30 -21.72
N LEU A 513 -30.54 1.60 -21.20
CA LEU A 513 -29.56 0.80 -21.95
C LEU A 513 -29.81 -0.72 -21.91
N GLN A 514 -30.99 -1.16 -21.45
CA GLN A 514 -31.47 -2.56 -21.58
C GLN A 514 -31.64 -2.96 -23.06
N GLY A 515 -30.51 -3.19 -23.73
CA GLY A 515 -30.42 -3.45 -25.18
C GLY A 515 -29.08 -3.12 -25.82
N ALA A 516 -28.21 -2.33 -25.15
CA ALA A 516 -26.99 -1.74 -25.71
C ALA A 516 -26.03 -2.73 -26.39
N GLU A 517 -25.48 -2.33 -27.55
CA GLU A 517 -24.53 -3.13 -28.32
C GLU A 517 -23.14 -3.22 -27.67
N ALA A 518 -22.68 -2.16 -27.00
CA ALA A 518 -21.39 -2.12 -26.31
C ALA A 518 -21.24 -3.21 -25.24
N ARG A 519 -22.29 -3.42 -24.42
CA ARG A 519 -22.32 -4.50 -23.42
C ARG A 519 -22.19 -5.87 -24.06
N LYS A 520 -22.98 -6.14 -25.11
CA LYS A 520 -22.93 -7.41 -25.87
C LYS A 520 -21.57 -7.65 -26.53
N ALA A 521 -20.88 -6.58 -26.97
CA ALA A 521 -19.54 -6.67 -27.55
C ALA A 521 -18.46 -6.98 -26.49
N ALA A 522 -18.59 -6.47 -25.28
CA ALA A 522 -17.73 -6.82 -24.14
C ALA A 522 -18.00 -8.27 -23.66
N GLU A 523 -19.26 -8.61 -23.41
CA GLU A 523 -19.74 -9.95 -23.05
C GLU A 523 -19.27 -11.02 -24.05
N ALA A 524 -19.25 -10.72 -25.35
CA ALA A 524 -18.80 -11.65 -26.39
C ALA A 524 -17.33 -12.12 -26.24
N ASN A 525 -16.49 -11.34 -25.55
CA ASN A 525 -15.09 -11.71 -25.27
C ASN A 525 -14.93 -12.41 -23.90
N VAL A 526 -16.00 -12.53 -23.10
CA VAL A 526 -16.02 -13.27 -21.83
C VAL A 526 -16.44 -14.72 -22.10
N LEU A 527 -15.49 -15.65 -22.03
CA LEU A 527 -15.64 -17.05 -22.44
C LEU A 527 -16.41 -17.91 -21.43
N VAL A 528 -16.35 -17.52 -20.16
CA VAL A 528 -17.04 -18.12 -19.01
C VAL A 528 -17.46 -16.96 -18.12
N ASN A 529 -18.74 -16.84 -17.77
CA ASN A 529 -19.24 -15.72 -16.97
C ASN A 529 -20.08 -16.20 -15.77
N HIS A 530 -19.43 -16.31 -14.60
CA HIS A 530 -20.10 -16.62 -13.33
C HIS A 530 -20.46 -15.38 -12.48
N LEU A 531 -20.45 -14.16 -13.04
CA LEU A 531 -20.88 -12.95 -12.32
C LEU A 531 -22.33 -13.03 -11.78
N PRO A 532 -23.33 -13.56 -12.52
CA PRO A 532 -24.68 -13.70 -11.97
C PRO A 532 -24.75 -14.62 -10.74
N ALA A 533 -23.91 -15.65 -10.69
CA ALA A 533 -23.81 -16.54 -9.54
C ALA A 533 -23.11 -15.85 -8.35
N ALA A 534 -22.05 -15.07 -8.61
CA ALA A 534 -21.34 -14.29 -7.59
C ALA A 534 -22.24 -13.19 -6.98
N TYR A 535 -23.06 -12.52 -7.78
CA TYR A 535 -24.09 -11.59 -7.29
C TYR A 535 -25.08 -12.31 -6.36
N GLN A 536 -25.65 -13.42 -6.81
CA GLN A 536 -26.63 -14.19 -6.03
C GLN A 536 -26.02 -14.77 -4.74
N LEU A 537 -24.73 -15.10 -4.72
CA LEU A 537 -24.01 -15.51 -3.52
C LEU A 537 -23.92 -14.37 -2.49
N LEU A 538 -23.54 -13.16 -2.92
CA LEU A 538 -23.47 -11.99 -2.04
C LEU A 538 -24.87 -11.47 -1.65
N ASN A 539 -25.87 -11.55 -2.52
CA ASN A 539 -27.25 -11.22 -2.16
C ASN A 539 -27.81 -12.19 -1.11
N LYS A 540 -27.54 -13.50 -1.22
CA LYS A 540 -27.84 -14.48 -0.16
C LYS A 540 -27.05 -14.21 1.13
N ALA A 541 -25.81 -13.72 1.04
CA ALA A 541 -25.04 -13.29 2.22
C ALA A 541 -25.69 -12.09 2.92
N ARG A 542 -26.16 -11.10 2.17
CA ARG A 542 -26.93 -9.95 2.65
C ARG A 542 -28.27 -10.38 3.28
N ALA A 543 -29.01 -11.27 2.62
CA ALA A 543 -30.29 -11.80 3.10
C ALA A 543 -30.19 -12.63 4.40
N ARG A 544 -29.03 -13.25 4.67
CA ARG A 544 -28.76 -13.94 5.96
C ARG A 544 -28.62 -13.00 7.16
N GLY A 545 -28.56 -11.67 6.96
CA GLY A 545 -28.63 -10.70 8.05
C GLY A 545 -27.43 -10.63 9.00
N LYS A 546 -26.31 -11.29 8.70
CA LYS A 546 -25.06 -11.15 9.48
C LYS A 546 -24.66 -9.66 9.60
N LYS A 547 -24.27 -9.20 10.81
CA LYS A 547 -23.74 -7.83 11.01
C LYS A 547 -22.55 -7.54 10.10
N GLU A 548 -21.71 -8.56 9.85
CA GLU A 548 -20.51 -8.45 9.01
C GLU A 548 -20.62 -9.33 7.76
N ARG A 549 -20.22 -8.77 6.61
CA ARG A 549 -20.10 -9.46 5.31
C ARG A 549 -18.84 -8.96 4.62
N ARG A 550 -17.76 -9.72 4.74
CA ARG A 550 -16.44 -9.35 4.25
C ARG A 550 -16.21 -9.84 2.81
N VAL A 551 -15.57 -9.04 1.97
CA VAL A 551 -15.09 -9.44 0.63
C VAL A 551 -13.61 -9.13 0.50
N ASP A 552 -12.81 -10.10 0.05
CA ASP A 552 -11.36 -9.91 -0.12
C ASP A 552 -11.02 -9.76 -1.61
N LEU A 553 -10.16 -8.79 -1.95
CA LEU A 553 -9.58 -8.63 -3.29
C LEU A 553 -8.10 -8.96 -3.25
N VAL A 554 -7.72 -10.11 -3.83
CA VAL A 554 -6.33 -10.47 -4.14
C VAL A 554 -5.95 -9.78 -5.45
N LEU A 555 -5.25 -8.66 -5.31
CA LEU A 555 -5.01 -7.69 -6.37
C LEU A 555 -4.01 -8.20 -7.42
N ASP A 556 -4.16 -7.70 -8.64
CA ASP A 556 -3.17 -7.82 -9.73
C ASP A 556 -2.44 -6.47 -9.83
N ASN A 557 -2.79 -5.60 -10.80
CA ASN A 557 -1.99 -4.44 -11.20
C ASN A 557 -2.35 -3.11 -10.49
N ALA A 558 -1.33 -2.28 -10.32
CA ALA A 558 -1.42 -0.90 -9.85
C ALA A 558 -1.88 0.08 -10.94
N GLY A 559 -2.15 1.32 -10.52
CA GLY A 559 -2.63 2.38 -11.40
C GLY A 559 -4.12 2.22 -11.70
N PHE A 560 -4.50 2.19 -12.99
CA PHE A 560 -5.92 2.21 -13.36
C PHE A 560 -6.67 0.93 -12.98
N GLU A 561 -6.03 -0.25 -12.96
CA GLU A 561 -6.69 -1.47 -12.45
C GLU A 561 -6.99 -1.36 -10.94
N LEU A 562 -6.01 -0.93 -10.12
CA LEU A 562 -6.25 -0.63 -8.70
C LEU A 562 -7.31 0.46 -8.51
N TYR A 563 -7.35 1.48 -9.37
CA TYR A 563 -8.38 2.52 -9.32
C TYR A 563 -9.79 1.93 -9.51
N VAL A 564 -10.00 1.05 -10.51
CA VAL A 564 -11.32 0.42 -10.68
C VAL A 564 -11.63 -0.61 -9.59
N ASP A 565 -10.64 -1.33 -9.07
CA ASP A 565 -10.84 -2.23 -7.91
C ASP A 565 -11.33 -1.46 -6.66
N LEU A 566 -10.91 -0.20 -6.49
CA LEU A 566 -11.40 0.70 -5.43
C LEU A 566 -12.81 1.25 -5.72
N ILE A 567 -13.12 1.58 -6.97
CA ILE A 567 -14.48 1.94 -7.42
C ILE A 567 -15.46 0.79 -7.12
N LEU A 568 -15.08 -0.46 -7.43
CA LEU A 568 -15.84 -1.66 -7.12
C LEU A 568 -15.97 -1.89 -5.60
N ALA A 569 -14.89 -1.72 -4.83
CA ALA A 569 -14.94 -1.81 -3.38
C ALA A 569 -15.97 -0.80 -2.80
N GLY A 570 -15.97 0.43 -3.31
CA GLY A 570 -16.98 1.44 -3.01
C GLY A 570 -18.41 0.99 -3.32
N PHE A 571 -18.67 0.49 -4.52
CA PHE A 571 -19.98 -0.05 -4.93
C PHE A 571 -20.47 -1.21 -4.05
N LEU A 572 -19.59 -2.17 -3.71
CA LEU A 572 -19.92 -3.31 -2.85
C LEU A 572 -20.35 -2.88 -1.45
N LEU A 573 -19.79 -1.78 -0.94
CA LEU A 573 -20.12 -1.19 0.36
C LEU A 573 -21.40 -0.34 0.28
N LEU A 574 -21.58 0.47 -0.78
CA LEU A 574 -22.78 1.29 -1.02
C LEU A 574 -24.06 0.46 -1.18
N SER A 575 -23.98 -0.65 -1.92
CA SER A 575 -25.07 -1.64 -2.06
C SER A 575 -25.31 -2.47 -0.80
N GLY A 576 -24.37 -2.46 0.15
CA GLY A 576 -24.39 -3.30 1.34
C GLY A 576 -24.25 -4.81 1.04
N LEU A 577 -23.83 -5.18 -0.18
CA LEU A 577 -23.44 -6.55 -0.53
C LEU A 577 -22.26 -6.98 0.35
N ALA A 578 -21.31 -6.06 0.56
CA ALA A 578 -20.29 -6.13 1.61
C ALA A 578 -20.57 -5.12 2.74
N THR A 579 -19.91 -5.31 3.88
CA THR A 579 -19.74 -4.32 4.96
C THR A 579 -18.26 -4.04 5.26
N GLU A 580 -17.36 -4.89 4.77
CA GLU A 580 -15.91 -4.79 4.87
C GLU A 580 -15.31 -5.29 3.54
N VAL A 581 -14.38 -4.56 2.95
CA VAL A 581 -13.63 -4.94 1.76
C VAL A 581 -12.14 -4.90 2.08
N ILE A 582 -11.44 -6.02 1.86
CA ILE A 582 -10.03 -6.16 2.21
C ILE A 582 -9.16 -6.32 0.97
N LEU A 583 -8.33 -5.32 0.74
CA LEU A 583 -7.34 -5.27 -0.32
C LEU A 583 -6.09 -6.07 0.11
N ARG A 584 -5.69 -7.04 -0.71
CA ARG A 584 -4.53 -7.93 -0.48
C ARG A 584 -3.44 -7.66 -1.54
N PRO A 585 -2.58 -6.64 -1.33
CA PRO A 585 -1.47 -6.36 -2.23
C PRO A 585 -0.30 -7.32 -2.00
N LYS A 586 0.65 -7.32 -2.95
CA LYS A 586 1.96 -7.98 -2.83
C LYS A 586 2.86 -7.20 -1.85
N SER A 587 3.86 -7.86 -1.27
CA SER A 587 4.74 -7.22 -0.25
C SER A 587 6.09 -6.74 -0.78
N ILE A 588 6.42 -7.01 -2.03
CA ILE A 588 7.65 -6.60 -2.73
C ILE A 588 7.31 -6.22 -4.18
N PRO A 589 8.14 -5.43 -4.88
CA PRO A 589 7.99 -5.17 -6.31
C PRO A 589 7.91 -6.48 -7.10
N TRP A 590 6.81 -6.69 -7.81
CA TRP A 590 6.42 -8.00 -8.32
C TRP A 590 5.77 -7.87 -9.70
N PHE A 591 6.07 -8.80 -10.62
CA PHE A 591 5.43 -8.93 -11.94
C PHE A 591 5.30 -7.63 -12.76
N VAL A 592 6.27 -6.72 -12.57
CA VAL A 592 6.29 -5.32 -13.02
C VAL A 592 5.19 -4.48 -12.36
N SER A 593 3.94 -4.72 -12.70
CA SER A 593 2.84 -3.80 -12.39
C SER A 593 2.07 -4.12 -11.11
N ASP A 594 2.37 -5.20 -10.40
CA ASP A 594 1.56 -5.62 -9.25
C ASP A 594 1.53 -4.60 -8.11
N VAL A 595 0.35 -4.46 -7.48
CA VAL A 595 0.14 -3.57 -6.34
C VAL A 595 1.00 -3.97 -5.14
N VAL A 596 1.82 -3.03 -4.66
CA VAL A 596 2.37 -2.99 -3.30
C VAL A 596 1.69 -1.86 -2.50
N PRO A 597 1.74 -1.84 -1.15
CA PRO A 597 1.06 -0.80 -0.36
C PRO A 597 1.39 0.64 -0.76
N ALA A 598 2.63 0.92 -1.18
CA ALA A 598 3.05 2.23 -1.65
C ALA A 598 2.31 2.72 -2.93
N ASP A 599 1.80 1.81 -3.76
CA ASP A 599 1.03 2.18 -4.95
C ASP A 599 -0.36 2.71 -4.58
N PHE A 600 -0.95 2.22 -3.49
CA PHE A 600 -2.22 2.72 -2.97
C PHE A 600 -2.06 4.13 -2.41
N THR A 601 -1.02 4.39 -1.63
CA THR A 601 -0.67 5.73 -1.15
C THR A 601 -0.37 6.68 -2.31
N ALA A 602 0.36 6.24 -3.33
CA ALA A 602 0.61 7.02 -4.54
C ALA A 602 -0.67 7.34 -5.33
N LEU A 603 -1.62 6.40 -5.40
CA LEU A 603 -2.92 6.61 -6.04
C LEU A 603 -3.79 7.58 -5.24
N LEU A 604 -3.92 7.40 -3.91
CA LEU A 604 -4.69 8.30 -3.05
C LEU A 604 -4.18 9.75 -3.15
N ASN A 605 -2.86 9.94 -3.13
CA ASN A 605 -2.23 11.25 -3.31
C ASN A 605 -2.49 11.86 -4.69
N ALA A 606 -2.52 11.03 -5.75
CA ALA A 606 -2.80 11.47 -7.10
C ALA A 606 -4.27 11.88 -7.33
N ILE A 607 -5.18 11.46 -6.45
CA ILE A 607 -6.61 11.85 -6.49
C ILE A 607 -6.99 12.92 -5.47
N SER A 608 -6.22 13.12 -4.40
CA SER A 608 -6.40 14.23 -3.45
C SER A 608 -5.79 15.56 -3.93
N ASP A 609 -4.68 15.51 -4.69
CA ASP A 609 -4.14 16.66 -5.43
C ASP A 609 -4.14 16.37 -6.97
N PRO A 610 -5.33 16.32 -7.60
CA PRO A 610 -5.45 15.93 -9.00
C PRO A 610 -4.86 16.99 -9.95
N ARG A 611 -4.80 18.27 -9.53
CA ARG A 611 -4.15 19.34 -10.30
C ARG A 611 -2.64 19.12 -10.33
N SER A 612 -1.97 19.00 -9.17
CA SER A 612 -0.53 18.77 -9.18
C SER A 612 -0.16 17.46 -9.86
N PHE A 613 -1.01 16.43 -9.78
CA PHE A 613 -0.80 15.18 -10.50
C PHE A 613 -0.93 15.35 -12.03
N PHE A 614 -2.08 15.79 -12.56
CA PHE A 614 -2.34 15.79 -14.00
C PHE A 614 -1.80 17.01 -14.78
N GLU A 615 -1.54 18.14 -14.13
CA GLU A 615 -1.14 19.41 -14.78
C GLU A 615 0.38 19.67 -14.75
N THR A 616 1.14 18.87 -14.01
CA THR A 616 2.61 18.96 -13.96
C THR A 616 3.24 18.26 -15.17
N GLN A 617 4.00 18.96 -16.03
CA GLN A 617 4.63 18.34 -17.22
C GLN A 617 5.54 17.15 -16.88
N THR A 618 5.36 16.02 -17.57
CA THR A 618 6.29 14.89 -17.56
C THR A 618 7.54 15.16 -18.40
N GLU A 619 8.62 14.38 -18.21
CA GLU A 619 9.85 14.51 -19.01
C GLU A 619 9.61 14.32 -20.52
N ASP A 620 8.74 13.38 -20.90
CA ASP A 620 8.39 13.14 -22.30
C ASP A 620 7.63 14.34 -22.91
N GLU A 621 6.78 15.01 -22.12
CA GLU A 621 6.05 16.21 -22.54
C GLU A 621 6.97 17.44 -22.64
N LYS A 622 7.94 17.58 -21.73
CA LYS A 622 8.99 18.62 -21.82
C LYS A 622 9.82 18.47 -23.10
N LEU A 623 10.18 17.24 -23.46
CA LEU A 623 10.90 16.91 -24.71
C LEU A 623 10.05 17.14 -25.97
N GLN A 624 8.73 17.26 -25.85
CA GLN A 624 7.79 17.52 -26.95
C GLN A 624 7.22 18.95 -26.92
N GLU A 625 7.75 19.83 -26.04
CA GLU A 625 7.24 21.19 -25.76
C GLU A 625 5.72 21.25 -25.47
N LYS A 626 5.14 20.14 -24.99
CA LYS A 626 3.70 19.95 -24.83
C LYS A 626 3.24 20.36 -23.44
N ALA A 627 2.25 21.23 -23.35
CA ALA A 627 1.53 21.51 -22.10
C ALA A 627 0.42 20.45 -21.86
N PRO A 628 0.25 19.93 -20.64
CA PRO A 628 -0.90 19.10 -20.29
C PRO A 628 -2.18 19.94 -20.23
N ALA A 629 -3.32 19.31 -20.52
CA ALA A 629 -4.62 20.00 -20.50
C ALA A 629 -5.11 20.19 -19.04
N PRO A 630 -5.51 21.42 -18.65
CA PRO A 630 -5.98 21.69 -17.29
C PRO A 630 -7.27 20.94 -16.96
N LEU A 631 -7.50 20.69 -15.68
CA LEU A 631 -8.74 20.13 -15.15
C LEU A 631 -9.80 21.21 -14.97
N SER A 632 -11.05 20.89 -15.27
CA SER A 632 -12.19 21.73 -14.87
C SER A 632 -12.46 21.64 -13.38
N GLU A 633 -13.13 22.65 -12.79
CA GLU A 633 -13.50 22.61 -11.37
C GLU A 633 -14.43 21.42 -11.03
N LYS A 634 -15.26 20.95 -11.97
CA LYS A 634 -16.05 19.73 -11.80
C LYS A 634 -15.13 18.51 -11.66
N GLN A 635 -14.17 18.35 -12.57
CA GLN A 635 -13.20 17.26 -12.54
C GLN A 635 -12.37 17.23 -11.25
N VAL A 636 -11.95 18.39 -10.74
CA VAL A 636 -11.27 18.48 -9.44
C VAL A 636 -12.21 18.12 -8.29
N SER A 637 -13.44 18.65 -8.28
CA SER A 637 -14.44 18.34 -7.24
C SER A 637 -14.82 16.87 -7.19
N ASP A 638 -14.97 16.20 -8.34
CA ASP A 638 -15.34 14.79 -8.41
C ASP A 638 -14.19 13.88 -7.94
N MET A 639 -12.95 14.18 -8.33
CA MET A 639 -11.75 13.44 -7.87
C MET A 639 -11.57 13.57 -6.35
N ILE A 640 -11.75 14.78 -5.80
CA ILE A 640 -11.73 15.01 -4.36
C ILE A 640 -12.89 14.30 -3.67
N PHE A 641 -14.09 14.25 -4.26
CA PHE A 641 -15.23 13.49 -3.70
C PHE A 641 -14.94 11.98 -3.63
N VAL A 642 -14.36 11.40 -4.69
CA VAL A 642 -13.94 9.98 -4.70
C VAL A 642 -12.93 9.71 -3.58
N PHE A 643 -11.92 10.59 -3.45
CA PHE A 643 -10.96 10.52 -2.35
C PHE A 643 -11.66 10.56 -0.99
N GLN A 644 -12.58 11.52 -0.77
CA GLN A 644 -13.30 11.70 0.49
C GLN A 644 -14.19 10.51 0.87
N ASP A 645 -14.91 9.92 -0.09
CA ASP A 645 -15.78 8.75 0.16
C ASP A 645 -14.96 7.50 0.50
N TRP A 646 -13.84 7.25 -0.20
CA TRP A 646 -12.92 6.16 0.13
C TRP A 646 -12.18 6.40 1.45
N ALA A 647 -11.83 7.65 1.73
CA ALA A 647 -11.20 8.08 2.97
C ALA A 647 -12.13 7.85 4.18
N GLY A 648 -13.41 8.19 4.06
CA GLY A 648 -14.44 7.86 5.05
C GLY A 648 -14.55 6.35 5.28
N ARG A 649 -14.65 5.55 4.20
CA ARG A 649 -14.70 4.07 4.28
C ARG A 649 -13.47 3.46 4.95
N HIS A 650 -12.28 4.03 4.73
CA HIS A 650 -11.06 3.60 5.40
C HIS A 650 -11.05 3.99 6.89
N ALA A 651 -11.45 5.22 7.23
CA ALA A 651 -11.60 5.64 8.63
C ALA A 651 -12.64 4.79 9.40
N GLU A 652 -13.73 4.42 8.74
CA GLU A 652 -14.74 3.49 9.28
C GLU A 652 -14.26 2.02 9.30
N GLY A 653 -13.22 1.63 8.57
CA GLY A 653 -12.79 0.24 8.46
C GLY A 653 -13.73 -0.63 7.62
N GLN A 654 -14.51 0.02 6.75
CA GLN A 654 -15.18 -0.65 5.64
C GLN A 654 -14.20 -1.01 4.52
N LEU A 655 -13.09 -0.27 4.38
CA LEU A 655 -12.06 -0.49 3.36
C LEU A 655 -10.69 -0.62 4.04
N ILE A 656 -10.04 -1.78 3.93
CA ILE A 656 -8.80 -2.10 4.69
C ILE A 656 -7.75 -2.71 3.76
N MET A 657 -6.47 -2.40 3.97
CA MET A 657 -5.35 -3.04 3.26
C MET A 657 -4.58 -4.00 4.17
N ARG A 658 -4.43 -5.27 3.76
CA ARG A 658 -3.69 -6.32 4.50
C ARG A 658 -2.69 -7.05 3.56
N PRO A 659 -1.44 -6.55 3.41
CA PRO A 659 -0.38 -7.24 2.66
C PRO A 659 0.01 -8.57 3.33
N ASP A 660 0.40 -9.56 2.53
CA ASP A 660 1.03 -10.79 3.01
C ASP A 660 2.11 -11.30 2.04
N ARG A 661 3.23 -11.80 2.57
CA ARG A 661 4.38 -12.24 1.76
C ARG A 661 4.11 -13.57 1.03
N TYR A 662 3.11 -14.34 1.46
CA TYR A 662 2.68 -15.56 0.78
C TYR A 662 2.18 -15.30 -0.66
N TRP A 663 1.62 -14.12 -0.94
CA TRP A 663 1.24 -13.74 -2.32
C TRP A 663 2.44 -13.73 -3.28
N THR A 664 3.65 -13.55 -2.75
CA THR A 664 4.94 -13.59 -3.48
C THR A 664 5.74 -14.89 -3.30
N ALA A 665 5.13 -15.94 -2.74
CA ALA A 665 5.70 -17.29 -2.73
C ALA A 665 5.80 -17.89 -4.14
N GLY A 666 6.78 -18.77 -4.39
CA GLY A 666 7.05 -19.34 -5.71
C GLY A 666 6.14 -20.49 -6.15
N GLY A 667 5.10 -20.79 -5.36
CA GLY A 667 4.20 -21.94 -5.55
C GLY A 667 2.78 -21.56 -5.99
N SER A 668 1.99 -22.60 -6.24
CA SER A 668 0.54 -22.53 -6.44
C SER A 668 -0.20 -22.38 -5.11
N PHE A 669 -1.34 -21.69 -5.14
CA PHE A 669 -2.23 -21.53 -3.99
C PHE A 669 -2.86 -22.85 -3.50
N TRP A 670 -2.72 -23.98 -4.21
CA TRP A 670 -3.01 -25.32 -3.65
C TRP A 670 -2.28 -25.59 -2.33
N ARG A 671 -1.15 -24.91 -2.10
CA ARG A 671 -0.35 -25.02 -0.88
C ARG A 671 -0.84 -24.09 0.24
N LEU A 672 -1.66 -23.07 -0.06
CA LEU A 672 -2.09 -22.04 0.90
C LEU A 672 -2.73 -22.63 2.18
N PRO A 673 -3.63 -23.64 2.11
CA PRO A 673 -4.21 -24.25 3.32
C PRO A 673 -3.22 -25.00 4.22
N HIS A 674 -1.97 -25.21 3.77
CA HIS A 674 -0.95 -26.02 4.44
C HIS A 674 0.29 -25.20 4.82
N GLU A 675 0.76 -24.32 3.93
CA GLU A 675 1.96 -23.48 4.10
C GLU A 675 1.64 -22.13 4.77
N ALA A 676 0.42 -21.60 4.60
CA ALA A 676 0.01 -20.29 5.12
C ALA A 676 -1.33 -20.39 5.89
N ARG A 677 -1.37 -21.27 6.89
CA ARG A 677 -2.59 -21.62 7.64
C ARG A 677 -3.30 -20.42 8.27
N GLU A 678 -2.56 -19.46 8.84
CA GLU A 678 -3.17 -18.25 9.43
C GLU A 678 -3.90 -17.39 8.38
N LEU A 679 -3.29 -17.21 7.20
CA LEU A 679 -3.90 -16.52 6.07
C LEU A 679 -5.13 -17.28 5.55
N HIS A 680 -5.08 -18.62 5.52
CA HIS A 680 -6.22 -19.45 5.13
C HIS A 680 -7.43 -19.28 6.07
N GLU A 681 -7.21 -19.29 7.38
CA GLU A 681 -8.32 -19.14 8.34
C GLU A 681 -8.83 -17.68 8.39
N ASP A 682 -7.99 -16.67 8.18
CA ASP A 682 -8.45 -15.27 7.99
C ASP A 682 -9.29 -15.09 6.72
N LEU A 683 -8.93 -15.77 5.62
CA LEU A 683 -9.72 -15.75 4.37
C LEU A 683 -11.11 -16.38 4.53
N LYS A 684 -11.32 -17.33 5.45
CA LYS A 684 -12.65 -17.90 5.77
C LYS A 684 -13.60 -16.89 6.42
N GLY A 685 -13.10 -15.75 6.88
CA GLY A 685 -13.93 -14.63 7.32
C GLY A 685 -14.67 -13.93 6.17
N ALA A 686 -14.23 -14.12 4.91
CA ALA A 686 -14.86 -13.51 3.74
C ALA A 686 -16.04 -14.35 3.21
N GLU A 687 -17.11 -13.68 2.83
CA GLU A 687 -18.21 -14.27 2.06
C GLU A 687 -17.79 -14.54 0.61
N LEU A 688 -16.81 -13.78 0.07
CA LEU A 688 -16.21 -14.01 -1.24
C LEU A 688 -14.75 -13.53 -1.26
N VAL A 689 -13.86 -14.35 -1.83
CA VAL A 689 -12.47 -13.99 -2.14
C VAL A 689 -12.32 -13.87 -3.65
N ILE A 690 -12.05 -12.64 -4.12
CA ILE A 690 -11.90 -12.27 -5.52
C ILE A 690 -10.42 -12.24 -5.88
N PHE A 691 -10.00 -13.03 -6.84
CA PHE A 691 -8.64 -13.10 -7.36
C PHE A 691 -8.55 -12.42 -8.72
N LYS A 692 -7.93 -11.23 -8.78
CA LYS A 692 -7.73 -10.45 -10.00
C LYS A 692 -6.62 -11.04 -10.86
N GLY A 693 -6.77 -10.96 -12.18
CA GLY A 693 -5.68 -11.09 -13.14
C GLY A 693 -5.12 -12.50 -13.38
N ASP A 694 -4.12 -12.56 -14.26
CA ASP A 694 -3.64 -13.81 -14.85
C ASP A 694 -2.72 -14.60 -13.92
N LEU A 695 -1.83 -13.93 -13.19
CA LEU A 695 -0.93 -14.61 -12.24
C LEU A 695 -1.71 -15.31 -11.12
N ASN A 696 -2.74 -14.66 -10.57
CA ASN A 696 -3.55 -15.29 -9.53
C ASN A 696 -4.34 -16.49 -10.08
N TYR A 697 -4.88 -16.42 -11.30
CA TYR A 697 -5.53 -17.57 -11.96
C TYR A 697 -4.55 -18.73 -12.20
N ARG A 698 -3.31 -18.44 -12.66
CA ARG A 698 -2.24 -19.44 -12.80
C ARG A 698 -1.86 -20.07 -11.46
N LYS A 699 -1.72 -19.27 -10.40
CA LYS A 699 -1.46 -19.77 -9.04
C LYS A 699 -2.63 -20.61 -8.49
N LEU A 700 -3.87 -20.22 -8.75
CA LEU A 700 -5.07 -20.99 -8.41
C LEU A 700 -5.11 -22.33 -9.16
N THR A 701 -4.83 -22.35 -10.47
CA THR A 701 -4.94 -23.55 -11.34
C THR A 701 -3.65 -24.39 -11.43
N GLY A 702 -2.60 -24.05 -10.67
CA GLY A 702 -1.35 -24.80 -10.62
C GLY A 702 -0.37 -24.57 -11.78
N ASP A 703 -0.68 -23.62 -12.69
CA ASP A 703 0.01 -23.37 -13.96
C ASP A 703 0.15 -24.65 -14.82
N ALA A 704 -0.95 -25.42 -14.87
CA ALA A 704 -0.98 -26.78 -15.40
C ALA A 704 -1.79 -26.94 -16.70
N ARG A 705 -1.40 -27.96 -17.48
CA ARG A 705 -2.00 -28.38 -18.75
C ARG A 705 -3.29 -29.17 -18.50
N TRP A 706 -4.30 -28.49 -17.97
CA TRP A 706 -5.65 -29.02 -17.85
C TRP A 706 -6.29 -29.28 -19.21
N ASN A 707 -7.31 -30.14 -19.23
CA ASN A 707 -8.31 -30.11 -20.29
C ASN A 707 -9.10 -28.79 -20.15
N PRO A 708 -9.30 -27.98 -21.21
CA PRO A 708 -10.10 -26.76 -21.15
C PRO A 708 -11.49 -26.94 -20.56
N THR A 709 -12.09 -28.13 -20.65
CA THR A 709 -13.41 -28.45 -20.07
C THR A 709 -13.35 -29.00 -18.64
N THR A 710 -12.19 -29.06 -17.99
CA THR A 710 -12.10 -29.39 -16.55
C THR A 710 -12.83 -28.31 -15.74
N PRO A 711 -13.71 -28.64 -14.78
CA PRO A 711 -14.36 -27.63 -13.95
C PRO A 711 -13.33 -26.80 -13.16
N PHE A 712 -13.49 -25.48 -13.12
CA PHE A 712 -12.58 -24.59 -12.38
C PHE A 712 -12.42 -25.01 -10.91
N GLN A 713 -13.52 -25.39 -10.28
CA GLN A 713 -13.58 -25.86 -8.90
C GLN A 713 -12.79 -27.16 -8.64
N GLU A 714 -12.55 -27.98 -9.65
CA GLU A 714 -11.63 -29.13 -9.59
C GLU A 714 -10.18 -28.68 -9.82
N ALA A 715 -9.97 -27.83 -10.83
CA ALA A 715 -8.65 -27.33 -11.24
C ALA A 715 -7.94 -26.49 -10.16
N ILE A 716 -8.68 -25.89 -9.22
CA ILE A 716 -8.10 -25.18 -8.07
C ILE A 716 -7.82 -26.07 -6.84
N GLY A 717 -8.06 -27.38 -6.95
CA GLY A 717 -7.57 -28.39 -6.00
C GLY A 717 -7.96 -28.10 -4.53
N PRO A 718 -6.98 -28.03 -3.60
CA PRO A 718 -7.24 -27.68 -2.20
C PRO A 718 -7.92 -26.32 -1.94
N MET A 719 -7.94 -25.41 -2.92
CA MET A 719 -8.70 -24.15 -2.84
C MET A 719 -10.18 -24.29 -3.26
N GLY A 720 -10.58 -25.44 -3.81
CA GLY A 720 -11.94 -25.76 -4.26
C GLY A 720 -12.91 -26.02 -3.09
N LYS A 721 -13.96 -26.85 -3.31
CA LYS A 721 -15.05 -27.09 -2.32
C LYS A 721 -14.59 -27.32 -0.87
N GLY A 722 -13.46 -28.00 -0.68
CA GLY A 722 -12.91 -28.38 0.62
C GLY A 722 -12.12 -27.30 1.37
N SER A 723 -11.88 -26.12 0.77
CA SER A 723 -11.17 -25.01 1.43
C SER A 723 -11.99 -24.34 2.54
N GLY A 724 -13.32 -24.30 2.36
CA GLY A 724 -14.21 -23.42 3.13
C GLY A 724 -14.23 -21.98 2.61
N LEU A 725 -13.67 -21.71 1.43
CA LEU A 725 -13.63 -20.41 0.78
C LEU A 725 -14.54 -20.37 -0.45
N ASN A 726 -15.29 -19.28 -0.62
CA ASN A 726 -15.88 -18.94 -1.91
C ASN A 726 -14.84 -18.18 -2.73
N VAL A 727 -14.44 -18.73 -3.88
CA VAL A 727 -13.34 -18.22 -4.71
C VAL A 727 -13.88 -17.79 -6.06
N LEU A 728 -13.81 -16.50 -6.37
CA LEU A 728 -14.05 -15.95 -7.71
C LEU A 728 -12.71 -15.54 -8.33
N SER A 729 -12.47 -15.85 -9.60
CA SER A 729 -11.34 -15.27 -10.34
C SER A 729 -11.84 -14.39 -11.48
N LEU A 730 -11.30 -13.17 -11.57
CA LEU A 730 -11.57 -12.19 -12.62
C LEU A 730 -10.32 -12.05 -13.49
N ARG A 731 -10.25 -12.79 -14.60
CA ARG A 731 -9.02 -12.98 -15.35
C ARG A 731 -9.18 -12.70 -16.85
N THR A 732 -8.49 -11.67 -17.33
CA THR A 732 -8.11 -11.53 -18.74
C THR A 732 -7.02 -12.54 -19.08
N CYS A 733 -7.20 -13.33 -20.13
CA CYS A 733 -6.33 -14.44 -20.50
C CYS A 733 -5.00 -13.94 -21.06
N LYS A 734 -3.91 -14.19 -20.34
CA LYS A 734 -2.52 -13.81 -20.69
C LYS A 734 -1.56 -15.01 -20.55
N SER A 735 -2.07 -16.25 -20.65
CA SER A 735 -1.33 -17.52 -20.49
C SER A 735 -2.10 -18.75 -21.01
N ASP A 736 -1.38 -19.84 -21.31
CA ASP A 736 -1.91 -21.08 -21.90
C ASP A 736 -2.91 -21.87 -21.02
N VAL A 737 -2.90 -21.64 -19.70
CA VAL A 737 -3.82 -22.32 -18.80
C VAL A 737 -5.22 -21.75 -18.94
N VAL A 738 -6.20 -22.62 -19.19
CA VAL A 738 -7.62 -22.30 -19.15
C VAL A 738 -8.39 -23.56 -18.79
N VAL A 739 -9.47 -23.37 -18.05
CA VAL A 739 -10.41 -24.38 -17.57
C VAL A 739 -11.83 -23.81 -17.64
N ASP A 740 -12.84 -24.60 -17.29
CA ASP A 740 -14.26 -24.20 -17.26
C ASP A 740 -14.89 -23.86 -18.65
N LEU A 741 -14.18 -24.09 -19.76
CA LEU A 741 -14.68 -23.78 -21.10
C LEU A 741 -15.77 -24.77 -21.57
N PRO A 742 -16.77 -24.30 -22.33
CA PRO A 742 -17.70 -25.17 -23.04
C PRO A 742 -16.98 -26.13 -24.01
N PRO A 743 -17.42 -27.41 -24.14
CA PRO A 743 -16.85 -28.35 -25.11
C PRO A 743 -16.82 -27.81 -26.54
N GLY A 744 -15.69 -27.97 -27.24
CA GLY A 744 -15.52 -27.47 -28.60
C GLY A 744 -15.24 -25.96 -28.71
N LYS A 745 -14.99 -25.25 -27.59
CA LYS A 745 -14.69 -23.80 -27.61
C LYS A 745 -13.20 -23.50 -27.79
N ASP A 746 -12.29 -24.27 -27.19
CA ASP A 746 -10.84 -24.08 -27.37
C ASP A 746 -10.40 -24.41 -28.79
N GLU A 747 -10.99 -25.45 -29.38
CA GLU A 747 -10.81 -25.87 -30.77
C GLU A 747 -11.14 -24.71 -31.73
N LYS A 748 -12.36 -24.16 -31.64
CA LYS A 748 -12.81 -23.03 -32.46
C LYS A 748 -11.98 -21.77 -32.27
N LEU A 749 -11.46 -21.53 -31.07
CA LEU A 749 -10.59 -20.38 -30.80
C LEU A 749 -9.19 -20.58 -31.40
N ARG A 750 -8.61 -21.80 -31.33
CA ARG A 750 -7.33 -22.13 -31.98
C ARG A 750 -7.44 -22.09 -33.51
N GLU A 751 -8.53 -22.59 -34.08
CA GLU A 751 -8.85 -22.49 -35.51
C GLU A 751 -8.96 -21.02 -35.98
N ALA A 752 -9.72 -20.19 -35.24
CA ALA A 752 -9.95 -18.79 -35.58
C ALA A 752 -8.70 -17.90 -35.44
N ASP A 753 -7.73 -18.30 -34.61
CA ASP A 753 -6.43 -17.62 -34.43
C ASP A 753 -5.38 -18.05 -35.49
N GLY A 754 -5.79 -18.85 -36.49
CA GLY A 754 -4.92 -19.35 -37.56
C GLY A 754 -3.96 -20.45 -37.13
N GLY A 755 -4.20 -21.09 -35.97
CA GLY A 755 -3.37 -22.16 -35.43
C GLY A 755 -3.66 -23.52 -36.06
N SER A 756 -2.60 -24.23 -36.48
CA SER A 756 -2.65 -25.60 -37.01
C SER A 756 -2.08 -26.65 -36.03
N GLY A 757 -2.10 -26.35 -34.73
CA GLY A 757 -1.55 -27.21 -33.67
C GLY A 757 -1.99 -26.76 -32.28
N ASP A 758 -1.45 -27.39 -31.23
CA ASP A 758 -2.07 -27.32 -29.89
C ASP A 758 -1.98 -25.98 -29.15
N ALA A 759 -1.14 -25.04 -29.60
CA ALA A 759 -0.88 -23.77 -28.93
C ALA A 759 -2.13 -22.87 -28.77
N ARG A 760 -2.37 -22.37 -27.55
CA ARG A 760 -3.51 -21.48 -27.23
C ARG A 760 -3.17 -20.00 -27.40
N ARG A 761 -2.64 -19.62 -28.57
CA ARG A 761 -2.21 -18.24 -28.87
C ARG A 761 -3.29 -17.18 -28.61
N TRP A 762 -4.54 -17.54 -28.88
CA TRP A 762 -5.72 -16.73 -28.53
C TRP A 762 -5.73 -16.27 -27.06
N ALA A 763 -5.20 -17.07 -26.13
CA ALA A 763 -5.19 -16.85 -24.69
C ALA A 763 -3.97 -16.08 -24.16
N TRP A 764 -3.06 -15.61 -25.03
CA TRP A 764 -1.77 -15.02 -24.61
C TRP A 764 -1.80 -13.49 -24.49
N HIS A 765 -2.80 -12.82 -25.08
CA HIS A 765 -2.76 -11.39 -25.38
C HIS A 765 -3.85 -10.53 -24.72
N GLY A 766 -4.59 -11.06 -23.75
CA GLY A 766 -5.58 -10.30 -22.97
C GLY A 766 -6.91 -10.00 -23.68
N LYS A 767 -7.08 -10.41 -24.95
CA LYS A 767 -8.30 -10.20 -25.75
C LYS A 767 -9.55 -10.87 -25.18
N TRP A 768 -9.37 -12.04 -24.57
CA TRP A 768 -10.46 -12.85 -24.01
C TRP A 768 -10.36 -12.88 -22.49
N ALA A 769 -11.48 -13.12 -21.81
CA ALA A 769 -11.55 -13.21 -20.36
C ALA A 769 -12.34 -14.43 -19.89
N VAL A 770 -12.09 -14.85 -18.64
CA VAL A 770 -12.90 -15.83 -17.91
C VAL A 770 -13.21 -15.31 -16.51
N VAL A 771 -14.45 -15.52 -16.09
CA VAL A 771 -14.92 -15.29 -14.72
C VAL A 771 -15.40 -16.61 -14.15
N CYS A 772 -14.58 -17.24 -13.32
CA CYS A 772 -14.82 -18.57 -12.77
C CYS A 772 -15.09 -18.50 -11.27
N LEU A 773 -16.14 -19.18 -10.80
CA LEU A 773 -16.55 -19.24 -9.39
C LEU A 773 -16.38 -20.67 -8.85
N SER A 774 -15.90 -20.80 -7.63
CA SER A 774 -15.91 -22.02 -6.82
C SER A 774 -16.55 -21.71 -5.47
N GLU A 775 -17.76 -22.19 -5.25
CA GLU A 775 -18.45 -22.10 -3.96
C GLU A 775 -17.92 -23.14 -2.97
N ALA A 776 -17.75 -22.75 -1.71
CA ALA A 776 -17.43 -23.66 -0.62
C ALA A 776 -18.51 -24.74 -0.46
N ALA A 777 -18.15 -25.91 0.07
CA ALA A 777 -19.14 -26.90 0.47
C ALA A 777 -20.09 -26.29 1.53
N SER A 778 -21.40 -26.31 1.28
CA SER A 778 -22.40 -25.86 2.23
C SER A 778 -22.32 -26.72 3.50
N THR A 779 -22.10 -26.09 4.65
CA THR A 779 -22.31 -26.73 5.96
C THR A 779 -23.79 -27.10 6.10
N ALA A 780 -24.07 -28.39 6.09
CA ALA A 780 -25.41 -28.97 6.30
C ALA A 780 -25.81 -28.97 7.78
#